data_AF-A0A0B4G9Z0-F1
#
_entry.id   AF-A0A0B4G9Z0-F1
#
_cell.length_a   1.000
_cell.length_b   1.000
_cell.length_c   1.000
_cell.angle_alpha   90.00
_cell.angle_beta   90.00
_cell.angle_gamma   90.00
#
_symmetry.space_group_name_H-M   'P 1'
#
loop_
_entity.id
_entity.type
_entity.pdbx_description
1 polymer ?
#
loop_
_entity_poly.entity_id
_entity_poly.type
_entity_poly.pdbx_seq_one_letter_code
_entity_poly.pdbx_strand_id
1 'polypeptide(L)'
;MEHRHQSPPPMEYTVGWVCALPIELTEALLDEEHESPEPDLNDDDLYTLGTCCQHNVVIEGLPAGRTGNNSAAAIATRMKASFRAIRFILLVSIGGGVPSADKDIRLGDVVISQPAQNHGGVVQYDFGKEKPDGFERTGCLDCPPTLLLNAVTKLKVRHARKESRSPTYMNDLQRDAGFKRGSAMVDVLYEAEYNHVGKEGQVCHSCSEERIVKREPRNGPEEFVIHYGTIASGNKLMRDAVTRDRVSEGLGGVLCFEMEAAGLMNIASCLVIRGVCDYADSHKNKRWQEYAAGTAAVCAKELLSFIPAAQVVNTTTAHGRIEAGRADDTPRSTVPFCEDPNFVGRKDILETIETKLLQPSVHSRLAIVGRSGSFSGSYVGKSQIAVEYANRVEKSAPKTWIFWVNASSVMTFIQSYREITKAVKIDQQGSSESIATLGLVSTWLKNKKNVLWLVIIDNNDDAELLISPQEAIGSDQSSSLLADYIPHTENCSVMVTTRDERAGRRLCDQNPVVDVEGMTVEEATELFQTKLQGNMDETVLRPLLENLEYLPLAITQAIAFILENRISMADYLRLLTSGEEESIKLLSDDLHDQRRYSHVPHSVIKSFKLSFDLLKQREPRSAELLSRLCYLDKHNIPRPLLLRGGQDGVDFAKVLGPLKSFRLLNADKSWQKFDMHRLVQLSTKAWLDSYKESVKYIAEALKSVLEASHYHQQGQCRDLRPELQSHGEALLKNTPKLLDNRATELGNCHSDTLEAMADVAELFNLKLMIEEAKTMAYRAWMLSIDVLDEDHPAWRKSEQQLADAMADKPFVAGYK
;
A
#
# COMPACT_ATOMS: atom_id res chain seq x y z
N MET A 1 -40.13 -51.91 -4.33
CA MET A 1 -39.51 -52.06 -2.99
C MET A 1 -38.05 -51.71 -3.19
N GLU A 2 -37.77 -50.41 -3.19
CA GLU A 2 -36.45 -49.87 -3.51
C GLU A 2 -35.54 -49.99 -2.29
N HIS A 3 -34.31 -50.43 -2.54
CA HIS A 3 -33.28 -50.65 -1.54
C HIS A 3 -32.84 -49.31 -0.92
N ARG A 4 -33.56 -48.82 0.09
CA ARG A 4 -33.08 -47.73 0.94
C ARG A 4 -31.95 -48.28 1.81
N HIS A 5 -30.72 -47.91 1.46
CA HIS A 5 -29.55 -48.19 2.29
C HIS A 5 -29.51 -47.22 3.47
N GLN A 6 -28.97 -47.70 4.60
CA GLN A 6 -28.80 -46.92 5.82
C GLN A 6 -27.94 -45.68 5.54
N SER A 7 -28.46 -44.49 5.82
CA SER A 7 -27.82 -43.23 5.42
C SER A 7 -26.42 -43.05 6.04
N PRO A 8 -25.42 -42.65 5.23
CA PRO A 8 -24.14 -42.20 5.76
C PRO A 8 -24.32 -41.05 6.77
N PRO A 9 -23.47 -40.92 7.78
CA PRO A 9 -23.52 -39.79 8.70
C PRO A 9 -23.28 -38.46 7.94
N PRO A 10 -23.80 -37.32 8.43
CA PRO A 10 -23.64 -36.01 7.77
C PRO A 10 -22.19 -35.61 7.46
N MET A 11 -21.21 -36.16 8.21
CA MET A 11 -19.78 -35.92 8.00
C MET A 11 -19.19 -36.65 6.78
N GLU A 12 -19.95 -37.49 6.09
CA GLU A 12 -19.51 -38.20 4.88
C GLU A 12 -19.97 -37.52 3.58
N TYR A 13 -20.80 -36.49 3.66
CA TYR A 13 -21.25 -35.73 2.50
C TYR A 13 -20.25 -34.64 2.14
N THR A 14 -19.76 -34.67 0.90
CA THR A 14 -18.60 -33.86 0.49
C THR A 14 -18.91 -32.87 -0.63
N VAL A 15 -20.07 -32.99 -1.28
CA VAL A 15 -20.50 -32.11 -2.37
C VAL A 15 -21.86 -31.51 -2.03
N GLY A 16 -21.94 -30.18 -2.05
CA GLY A 16 -23.23 -29.49 -2.03
C GLY A 16 -23.73 -29.24 -3.45
N TRP A 17 -25.03 -29.30 -3.66
CA TRP A 17 -25.69 -29.01 -4.92
C TRP A 17 -26.88 -28.11 -4.63
N VAL A 18 -26.84 -26.88 -5.14
CA VAL A 18 -27.89 -25.88 -4.90
C VAL A 18 -28.64 -25.59 -6.19
N CYS A 19 -29.97 -25.65 -6.11
CA CYS A 19 -30.89 -25.29 -7.19
C CYS A 19 -31.71 -24.04 -6.81
N ALA A 20 -32.01 -23.18 -7.77
CA ALA A 20 -32.75 -21.94 -7.54
C ALA A 20 -34.27 -22.15 -7.51
N LEU A 21 -34.79 -23.09 -8.31
CA LEU A 21 -36.22 -23.36 -8.47
C LEU A 21 -36.54 -24.84 -8.23
N PRO A 22 -37.77 -25.18 -7.78
CA PRO A 22 -38.19 -26.58 -7.61
C PRO A 22 -38.11 -27.40 -8.89
N ILE A 23 -38.33 -26.77 -10.05
CA ILE A 23 -38.25 -27.40 -11.37
C ILE A 23 -36.82 -27.79 -11.77
N GLU A 24 -35.83 -27.28 -11.04
CA GLU A 24 -34.41 -27.57 -11.23
C GLU A 24 -33.91 -28.67 -10.29
N LEU A 25 -34.75 -29.17 -9.38
CA LEU A 25 -34.42 -30.32 -8.54
C LEU A 25 -34.43 -31.58 -9.40
N THR A 26 -33.24 -32.12 -9.64
CA THR A 26 -33.01 -33.30 -10.48
C THR A 26 -32.55 -34.48 -9.63
N GLU A 27 -33.35 -34.85 -8.63
CA GLU A 27 -33.08 -36.00 -7.73
C GLU A 27 -32.92 -37.29 -8.53
N ALA A 28 -33.64 -37.41 -9.66
CA ALA A 28 -33.54 -38.49 -10.64
C ALA A 28 -32.13 -38.71 -11.25
N LEU A 29 -31.18 -37.79 -11.04
CA LEU A 29 -29.79 -37.97 -11.46
C LEU A 29 -28.88 -38.56 -10.38
N LEU A 30 -29.38 -38.81 -9.16
CA LEU A 30 -28.66 -39.56 -8.15
C LEU A 30 -28.51 -41.02 -8.60
N ASP A 31 -27.36 -41.61 -8.32
CA ASP A 31 -27.13 -43.04 -8.52
C ASP A 31 -27.87 -43.86 -7.44
N GLU A 32 -27.91 -43.34 -6.20
CA GLU A 32 -28.67 -43.90 -5.06
C GLU A 32 -29.20 -42.77 -4.17
N GLU A 33 -30.43 -42.89 -3.65
CA GLU A 33 -31.01 -41.98 -2.65
C GLU A 33 -30.79 -42.50 -1.23
N HIS A 34 -30.48 -41.58 -0.30
CA HIS A 34 -30.32 -41.87 1.13
C HIS A 34 -31.52 -41.33 1.92
N GLU A 35 -31.85 -41.97 3.05
CA GLU A 35 -32.88 -41.44 3.96
C GLU A 35 -32.41 -40.15 4.64
N SER A 36 -33.28 -39.15 4.73
CA SER A 36 -32.96 -37.91 5.45
C SER A 36 -32.74 -38.22 6.95
N PRO A 37 -31.66 -37.71 7.58
CA PRO A 37 -31.46 -37.84 9.02
C PRO A 37 -32.58 -37.13 9.79
N GLU A 38 -32.76 -37.47 11.08
CA GLU A 38 -33.70 -36.73 11.93
C GLU A 38 -33.37 -35.23 11.93
N PRO A 39 -34.38 -34.33 11.86
CA PRO A 39 -34.15 -32.90 11.79
C PRO A 39 -33.31 -32.41 12.97
N ASP A 40 -32.26 -31.63 12.70
CA ASP A 40 -31.57 -30.87 13.74
C ASP A 40 -32.52 -29.80 14.27
N LEU A 41 -32.65 -29.65 15.59
CA LEU A 41 -33.52 -28.64 16.23
C LEU A 41 -33.15 -27.19 15.84
N ASN A 42 -31.99 -26.99 15.20
CA ASN A 42 -31.48 -25.69 14.76
C ASN A 42 -31.46 -25.51 13.23
N ASP A 43 -31.94 -26.48 12.43
CA ASP A 43 -31.99 -26.39 10.98
C ASP A 43 -33.38 -26.77 10.44
N ASP A 44 -34.10 -25.78 9.91
CA ASP A 44 -35.43 -25.95 9.32
C ASP A 44 -35.37 -26.35 7.82
N ASP A 45 -34.18 -26.44 7.23
CA ASP A 45 -33.99 -26.77 5.81
C ASP A 45 -34.24 -28.26 5.52
N LEU A 46 -34.76 -28.55 4.33
CA LEU A 46 -35.07 -29.90 3.87
C LEU A 46 -34.08 -30.33 2.79
N TYR A 47 -33.20 -31.26 3.13
CA TYR A 47 -32.15 -31.76 2.23
C TYR A 47 -32.53 -33.09 1.58
N THR A 48 -32.25 -33.20 0.28
CA THR A 48 -32.23 -34.47 -0.43
C THR A 48 -30.81 -35.01 -0.45
N LEU A 49 -30.62 -36.27 -0.05
CA LEU A 49 -29.32 -36.90 0.14
C LEU A 49 -29.16 -38.08 -0.80
N GLY A 50 -27.96 -38.28 -1.34
CA GLY A 50 -27.68 -39.45 -2.16
C GLY A 50 -26.24 -39.55 -2.62
N THR A 51 -25.99 -40.52 -3.50
CA THR A 51 -24.72 -40.65 -4.22
C THR A 51 -24.83 -40.20 -5.67
N CYS A 52 -23.77 -39.58 -6.19
CA CYS A 52 -23.63 -39.27 -7.60
C CYS A 52 -22.17 -39.40 -8.03
N CYS A 53 -21.89 -40.28 -8.99
CA CYS A 53 -20.55 -40.57 -9.51
C CYS A 53 -19.53 -40.88 -8.40
N GLN A 54 -19.94 -41.66 -7.38
CA GLN A 54 -19.14 -42.02 -6.18
C GLN A 54 -18.97 -40.90 -5.14
N HIS A 55 -19.64 -39.76 -5.28
CA HIS A 55 -19.65 -38.69 -4.28
C HIS A 55 -20.95 -38.72 -3.49
N ASN A 56 -20.87 -38.54 -2.17
CA ASN A 56 -22.03 -38.27 -1.33
C ASN A 56 -22.43 -36.79 -1.51
N VAL A 57 -23.63 -36.56 -2.05
CA VAL A 57 -24.15 -35.25 -2.45
C VAL A 57 -25.32 -34.84 -1.56
N VAL A 58 -25.35 -33.56 -1.19
CA VAL A 58 -26.48 -32.89 -0.52
C VAL A 58 -27.11 -31.94 -1.53
N ILE A 59 -28.39 -32.14 -1.84
CA ILE A 59 -29.15 -31.31 -2.76
C ILE A 59 -30.14 -30.47 -1.96
N GLU A 60 -30.22 -29.17 -2.26
CA GLU A 60 -31.25 -28.29 -1.71
C GLU A 60 -31.70 -27.24 -2.72
N GLY A 61 -33.01 -26.96 -2.73
CA GLY A 61 -33.63 -25.89 -3.51
C GLY A 61 -33.93 -24.66 -2.66
N LEU A 62 -33.95 -23.47 -3.27
CA LEU A 62 -34.39 -22.26 -2.56
C LEU A 62 -35.84 -22.39 -2.03
N PRO A 63 -36.18 -21.77 -0.89
CA PRO A 63 -37.52 -21.85 -0.34
C PRO A 63 -38.56 -21.31 -1.33
N ALA A 64 -39.74 -21.92 -1.36
CA ALA A 64 -40.80 -21.53 -2.30
C ALA A 64 -41.08 -20.02 -2.25
N GLY A 65 -41.04 -19.37 -3.42
CA GLY A 65 -41.26 -17.92 -3.56
C GLY A 65 -40.07 -17.04 -3.18
N ARG A 66 -38.94 -17.60 -2.74
CA ARG A 66 -37.70 -16.87 -2.48
C ARG A 66 -36.66 -17.20 -3.54
N THR A 67 -36.06 -16.16 -4.12
CA THR A 67 -34.99 -16.29 -5.15
C THR A 67 -33.91 -15.25 -4.88
N GLY A 68 -32.81 -15.34 -5.63
CA GLY A 68 -31.74 -14.36 -5.59
C GLY A 68 -30.68 -14.58 -4.53
N ASN A 69 -29.63 -13.76 -4.61
CA ASN A 69 -28.37 -13.85 -3.86
C ASN A 69 -28.52 -14.16 -2.36
N ASN A 70 -29.40 -13.44 -1.65
CA ASN A 70 -29.54 -13.60 -0.20
C ASN A 70 -30.05 -14.98 0.22
N SER A 71 -31.00 -15.53 -0.55
CA SER A 71 -31.58 -16.85 -0.23
C SER A 71 -30.59 -17.96 -0.54
N ALA A 72 -29.88 -17.82 -1.65
CA ALA A 72 -28.85 -18.74 -2.07
C ALA A 72 -27.65 -18.75 -1.10
N ALA A 73 -27.23 -17.58 -0.61
CA ALA A 73 -26.24 -17.42 0.44
C ALA A 73 -26.64 -18.10 1.76
N ALA A 74 -27.91 -17.95 2.17
CA ALA A 74 -28.43 -18.50 3.41
C ALA A 74 -28.42 -20.04 3.40
N ILE A 75 -28.90 -20.65 2.32
CA ILE A 75 -28.88 -22.10 2.11
C ILE A 75 -27.46 -22.64 2.08
N ALA A 76 -26.57 -22.03 1.27
CA ALA A 76 -25.18 -22.46 1.21
C ALA A 76 -24.49 -22.41 2.59
N THR A 77 -24.86 -21.44 3.43
CA THR A 77 -24.33 -21.31 4.79
C THR A 77 -24.86 -22.40 5.72
N ARG A 78 -26.17 -22.67 5.72
CA ARG A 78 -26.81 -23.69 6.56
C ARG A 78 -26.44 -25.10 6.13
N MET A 79 -26.47 -25.39 4.83
CA MET A 79 -25.97 -26.63 4.25
C MET A 79 -24.52 -26.94 4.71
N LYS A 80 -23.64 -25.94 4.73
CA LYS A 80 -22.26 -26.11 5.24
C LYS A 80 -22.16 -26.24 6.75
N ALA A 81 -23.14 -25.78 7.51
CA ALA A 81 -23.19 -25.95 8.96
C ALA A 81 -23.63 -27.38 9.31
N SER A 82 -24.66 -27.88 8.62
CA SER A 82 -25.24 -29.21 8.81
C SER A 82 -24.35 -30.32 8.24
N PHE A 83 -23.69 -30.07 7.11
CA PHE A 83 -22.78 -31.00 6.44
C PHE A 83 -21.35 -30.45 6.37
N ARG A 84 -20.64 -30.52 7.50
CA ARG A 84 -19.30 -29.91 7.66
C ARG A 84 -18.23 -30.45 6.71
N ALA A 85 -18.44 -31.63 6.15
CA ALA A 85 -17.49 -32.27 5.23
C ALA A 85 -17.61 -31.79 3.78
N ILE A 86 -18.61 -30.97 3.44
CA ILE A 86 -18.75 -30.35 2.12
C ILE A 86 -17.46 -29.61 1.76
N ARG A 87 -16.93 -29.86 0.57
CA ARG A 87 -15.67 -29.29 0.05
C ARG A 87 -15.91 -28.20 -0.98
N PHE A 88 -16.95 -28.36 -1.79
CA PHE A 88 -17.39 -27.38 -2.78
C PHE A 88 -18.90 -27.51 -3.02
N ILE A 89 -19.48 -26.47 -3.61
CA ILE A 89 -20.89 -26.43 -4.01
C ILE A 89 -20.99 -26.29 -5.52
N LEU A 90 -21.88 -27.05 -6.15
CA LEU A 90 -22.29 -26.81 -7.53
C LEU A 90 -23.59 -26.00 -7.49
N LEU A 91 -23.59 -24.83 -8.13
CA LEU A 91 -24.82 -24.07 -8.35
C LEU A 91 -25.35 -24.45 -9.73
N VAL A 92 -26.38 -25.31 -9.75
CA VAL A 92 -26.91 -25.91 -10.97
C VAL A 92 -28.36 -25.49 -11.12
N SER A 93 -28.64 -24.73 -12.17
CA SER A 93 -29.92 -24.04 -12.34
C SER A 93 -30.03 -23.50 -13.76
N ILE A 94 -31.07 -22.72 -14.06
CA ILE A 94 -31.25 -22.12 -15.38
C ILE A 94 -30.78 -20.66 -15.43
N GLY A 95 -30.48 -20.16 -16.62
CA GLY A 95 -30.09 -18.78 -16.85
C GLY A 95 -30.50 -18.30 -18.25
N GLY A 96 -30.38 -16.99 -18.46
CA GLY A 96 -30.61 -16.36 -19.76
C GLY A 96 -29.32 -16.32 -20.57
N GLY A 97 -29.29 -16.94 -21.74
CA GLY A 97 -28.12 -16.99 -22.62
C GLY A 97 -27.88 -15.67 -23.35
N VAL A 98 -26.62 -15.40 -23.69
CA VAL A 98 -26.21 -14.21 -24.44
C VAL A 98 -25.57 -14.65 -25.77
N PRO A 99 -26.36 -14.75 -26.86
CA PRO A 99 -25.83 -15.10 -28.16
C PRO A 99 -24.93 -13.99 -28.70
N SER A 100 -23.80 -14.35 -29.31
CA SER A 100 -22.92 -13.41 -30.00
C SER A 100 -22.41 -14.00 -31.31
N ALA A 101 -21.74 -13.17 -32.12
CA ALA A 101 -21.12 -13.65 -33.37
C ALA A 101 -20.06 -14.74 -33.12
N ASP A 102 -19.33 -14.65 -32.00
CA ASP A 102 -18.27 -15.60 -31.63
C ASP A 102 -18.80 -16.85 -30.91
N LYS A 103 -19.99 -16.74 -30.28
CA LYS A 103 -20.62 -17.77 -29.46
C LYS A 103 -22.10 -17.87 -29.79
N ASP A 104 -22.43 -18.82 -30.67
CA ASP A 104 -23.82 -19.18 -30.98
C ASP A 104 -24.45 -19.96 -29.82
N ILE A 105 -24.91 -19.25 -28.79
CA ILE A 105 -25.64 -19.81 -27.64
C ILE A 105 -27.10 -20.02 -28.03
N ARG A 106 -27.65 -21.20 -27.73
CA ARG A 106 -29.03 -21.60 -28.06
C ARG A 106 -29.80 -22.07 -26.83
N LEU A 107 -31.13 -22.06 -26.91
CA LEU A 107 -31.99 -22.61 -25.86
C LEU A 107 -31.69 -24.12 -25.67
N GLY A 108 -31.53 -24.52 -24.41
CA GLY A 108 -31.09 -25.86 -24.03
C GLY A 108 -29.57 -26.04 -23.94
N ASP A 109 -28.76 -25.09 -24.39
CA ASP A 109 -27.32 -25.13 -24.14
C ASP A 109 -26.98 -24.96 -22.67
N VAL A 110 -25.74 -25.26 -22.30
CA VAL A 110 -25.24 -25.09 -20.94
C VAL A 110 -24.06 -24.12 -20.93
N VAL A 111 -24.03 -23.21 -19.95
CA VAL A 111 -22.91 -22.31 -19.69
C VAL A 111 -22.28 -22.69 -18.36
N ILE A 112 -20.98 -23.02 -18.37
CA ILE A 112 -20.19 -23.30 -17.17
C ILE A 112 -19.27 -22.12 -16.89
N SER A 113 -19.33 -21.58 -15.67
CA SER A 113 -18.50 -20.46 -15.25
C SER A 113 -17.02 -20.80 -15.35
N GLN A 114 -16.26 -19.95 -16.02
CA GLN A 114 -14.81 -20.09 -16.11
C GLN A 114 -14.11 -18.73 -15.95
N PRO A 115 -13.04 -18.65 -15.14
CA PRO A 115 -12.20 -17.46 -15.08
C PRO A 115 -11.74 -17.02 -16.48
N ALA A 116 -11.93 -15.74 -16.78
CA ALA A 116 -11.54 -15.12 -18.04
C ALA A 116 -11.29 -13.61 -17.82
N GLN A 117 -10.28 -13.07 -18.50
CA GLN A 117 -9.88 -11.67 -18.40
C GLN A 117 -9.69 -11.25 -16.92
N ASN A 118 -10.45 -10.26 -16.44
CA ASN A 118 -10.39 -9.71 -15.09
C ASN A 118 -11.47 -10.29 -14.15
N HIS A 119 -12.07 -11.43 -14.47
CA HIS A 119 -13.20 -12.01 -13.74
C HIS A 119 -12.93 -13.45 -13.30
N GLY A 120 -13.31 -13.79 -12.06
CA GLY A 120 -13.19 -15.13 -11.47
C GLY A 120 -14.11 -16.19 -12.08
N GLY A 121 -14.84 -15.86 -13.14
CA GLY A 121 -15.82 -16.73 -13.82
C GLY A 121 -17.27 -16.33 -13.58
N VAL A 122 -17.53 -15.56 -12.52
CA VAL A 122 -18.80 -14.88 -12.28
C VAL A 122 -18.53 -13.41 -11.98
N VAL A 123 -19.40 -12.53 -12.44
CA VAL A 123 -19.33 -11.09 -12.18
C VAL A 123 -20.66 -10.57 -11.67
N GLN A 124 -20.67 -9.91 -10.50
CA GLN A 124 -21.86 -9.19 -10.06
C GLN A 124 -21.98 -7.87 -10.83
N TYR A 125 -22.89 -7.81 -11.81
CA TYR A 125 -22.93 -6.70 -12.77
C TYR A 125 -23.61 -5.43 -12.22
N ASP A 126 -24.44 -5.57 -11.18
CA ASP A 126 -25.24 -4.50 -10.59
C ASP A 126 -24.75 -4.04 -9.21
N PHE A 127 -23.55 -4.45 -8.80
CA PHE A 127 -22.94 -4.06 -7.51
C PHE A 127 -21.83 -3.01 -7.69
N GLY A 128 -22.05 -1.82 -7.13
CA GLY A 128 -21.24 -0.65 -7.45
C GLY A 128 -21.80 0.65 -6.88
N LYS A 129 -21.16 1.75 -7.27
CA LYS A 129 -21.55 3.11 -6.90
C LYS A 129 -22.24 3.77 -8.07
N GLU A 130 -23.42 4.34 -7.82
CA GLU A 130 -24.05 5.27 -8.75
C GLU A 130 -23.31 6.62 -8.65
N LYS A 131 -22.78 7.12 -9.76
CA LYS A 131 -22.11 8.43 -9.86
C LYS A 131 -22.82 9.33 -10.88
N PRO A 132 -22.57 10.66 -10.87
CA PRO A 132 -23.13 11.57 -11.87
C PRO A 132 -22.76 11.20 -13.34
N ASP A 133 -21.62 10.53 -13.54
CA ASP A 133 -21.12 10.05 -14.84
C ASP A 133 -21.51 8.61 -15.17
N GLY A 134 -22.26 7.94 -14.29
CA GLY A 134 -22.81 6.61 -14.50
C GLY A 134 -22.51 5.61 -13.37
N PHE A 135 -22.83 4.35 -13.62
CA PHE A 135 -22.63 3.28 -12.64
C PHE A 135 -21.19 2.75 -12.68
N GLU A 136 -20.47 2.89 -11.56
CA GLU A 136 -19.14 2.30 -11.36
C GLU A 136 -19.26 1.00 -10.57
N ARG A 137 -19.00 -0.13 -11.23
CA ARG A 137 -18.93 -1.43 -10.56
C ARG A 137 -17.77 -1.47 -9.57
N THR A 138 -18.02 -1.93 -8.35
CA THR A 138 -16.99 -2.05 -7.31
C THR A 138 -16.94 -3.48 -6.77
N GLY A 139 -15.75 -4.02 -6.52
CA GLY A 139 -15.59 -5.36 -5.94
C GLY A 139 -15.31 -6.47 -6.97
N CYS A 140 -14.98 -7.64 -6.45
CA CYS A 140 -14.72 -8.86 -7.22
C CYS A 140 -15.29 -10.08 -6.48
N LEU A 141 -15.66 -11.11 -7.24
CA LEU A 141 -16.08 -12.41 -6.71
C LEU A 141 -14.92 -13.39 -6.80
N ASP A 142 -14.87 -14.34 -5.87
CA ASP A 142 -13.89 -15.43 -5.87
C ASP A 142 -13.94 -16.28 -7.16
N CYS A 143 -12.95 -17.14 -7.34
CA CYS A 143 -12.90 -18.09 -8.46
C CYS A 143 -13.25 -19.52 -8.02
N PRO A 144 -13.78 -20.37 -8.93
CA PRO A 144 -14.00 -21.78 -8.64
C PRO A 144 -12.71 -22.48 -8.21
N PRO A 145 -12.78 -23.46 -7.29
CA PRO A 145 -11.62 -24.23 -6.87
C PRO A 145 -10.85 -24.88 -8.02
N THR A 146 -9.53 -24.96 -7.88
CA THR A 146 -8.64 -25.61 -8.86
C THR A 146 -9.09 -27.04 -9.22
N LEU A 147 -9.63 -27.79 -8.26
CA LEU A 147 -10.17 -29.14 -8.51
C LEU A 147 -11.31 -29.11 -9.56
N LEU A 148 -12.24 -28.17 -9.43
CA LEU A 148 -13.35 -28.00 -10.37
C LEU A 148 -12.86 -27.47 -11.72
N LEU A 149 -11.91 -26.54 -11.74
CA LEU A 149 -11.30 -26.04 -12.99
C LEU A 149 -10.54 -27.15 -13.76
N ASN A 150 -9.87 -28.05 -13.05
CA ASN A 150 -9.24 -29.23 -13.65
C ASN A 150 -10.29 -30.20 -14.23
N ALA A 151 -11.42 -30.39 -13.55
CA ALA A 151 -12.53 -31.18 -14.07
C ALA A 151 -13.15 -30.54 -15.32
N VAL A 152 -13.34 -29.21 -15.33
CA VAL A 152 -13.79 -28.45 -16.51
C VAL A 152 -12.83 -28.63 -17.69
N THR A 153 -11.52 -28.62 -17.44
CA THR A 153 -10.50 -28.87 -18.47
C THR A 153 -10.64 -30.27 -19.07
N LYS A 154 -10.86 -31.30 -18.24
CA LYS A 154 -11.10 -32.67 -18.73
C LYS A 154 -12.41 -32.78 -19.52
N LEU A 155 -13.48 -32.13 -19.05
CA LEU A 155 -14.77 -32.10 -19.73
C LEU A 155 -14.63 -31.48 -21.13
N LYS A 156 -13.92 -30.35 -21.25
CA LYS A 156 -13.59 -29.71 -22.54
C LYS A 156 -12.88 -30.66 -23.51
N VAL A 157 -11.84 -31.35 -23.03
CA VAL A 157 -11.07 -32.28 -23.85
C VAL A 157 -11.95 -33.44 -24.34
N ARG A 158 -12.83 -33.97 -23.49
CA ARG A 158 -13.73 -35.08 -23.84
C ARG A 158 -14.81 -34.65 -24.84
N HIS A 159 -15.38 -33.45 -24.64
CA HIS A 159 -16.34 -32.87 -25.56
C HIS A 159 -15.72 -32.60 -26.95
N ALA A 160 -14.48 -32.07 -26.99
CA ALA A 160 -13.75 -31.89 -28.25
C ALA A 160 -13.51 -33.20 -29.00
N ARG A 161 -13.45 -34.34 -28.30
CA ARG A 161 -13.32 -35.69 -28.88
C ARG A 161 -14.67 -36.34 -29.24
N LYS A 162 -15.81 -35.69 -28.97
CA LYS A 162 -17.16 -36.24 -29.15
C LYS A 162 -17.41 -37.53 -28.36
N GLU A 163 -16.78 -37.64 -27.18
CA GLU A 163 -16.88 -38.82 -26.29
C GLU A 163 -17.75 -38.55 -25.05
N SER A 164 -18.58 -37.51 -25.09
CA SER A 164 -19.39 -37.08 -23.94
C SER A 164 -20.41 -38.15 -23.52
N ARG A 165 -20.60 -38.29 -22.20
CA ARG A 165 -21.64 -39.13 -21.60
C ARG A 165 -22.96 -38.38 -21.38
N SER A 166 -22.98 -37.07 -21.60
CA SER A 166 -24.18 -36.25 -21.48
C SER A 166 -25.39 -36.82 -22.23
N PRO A 167 -25.27 -37.32 -23.48
CA PRO A 167 -26.43 -37.92 -24.17
C PRO A 167 -27.00 -39.14 -23.46
N THR A 168 -26.15 -39.96 -22.83
CA THR A 168 -26.60 -41.14 -22.07
C THR A 168 -27.37 -40.71 -20.82
N TYR A 169 -26.80 -39.81 -20.01
CA TYR A 169 -27.48 -39.31 -18.82
C TYR A 169 -28.77 -38.55 -19.15
N MET A 170 -28.78 -37.83 -20.28
CA MET A 170 -29.98 -37.13 -20.74
C MET A 170 -31.08 -38.12 -21.16
N ASN A 171 -30.74 -39.22 -21.84
CA ASN A 171 -31.71 -40.26 -22.18
C ASN A 171 -32.31 -40.92 -20.95
N ASP A 172 -31.51 -41.11 -19.89
CA ASP A 172 -32.01 -41.66 -18.62
C ASP A 172 -32.94 -40.66 -17.93
N LEU A 173 -32.56 -39.38 -17.86
CA LEU A 173 -33.38 -38.32 -17.27
C LEU A 173 -34.69 -38.07 -18.05
N GLN A 174 -34.65 -38.18 -19.38
CA GLN A 174 -35.83 -38.02 -20.23
C GLN A 174 -36.84 -39.17 -20.11
N ARG A 175 -36.52 -40.27 -19.42
CA ARG A 175 -37.53 -41.30 -19.10
C ARG A 175 -38.59 -40.74 -18.15
N ASP A 176 -38.21 -39.80 -17.28
CA ASP A 176 -39.14 -39.03 -16.47
C ASP A 176 -39.83 -37.94 -17.29
N ALA A 177 -41.14 -37.79 -17.09
CA ALA A 177 -41.99 -36.99 -17.96
C ALA A 177 -41.65 -35.48 -17.98
N GLY A 178 -40.95 -34.97 -16.96
CA GLY A 178 -40.66 -33.54 -16.80
C GLY A 178 -39.55 -32.98 -17.68
N PHE A 179 -38.48 -33.74 -18.00
CA PHE A 179 -37.26 -33.17 -18.61
C PHE A 179 -37.17 -33.34 -20.13
N LYS A 180 -38.30 -33.62 -20.80
CA LYS A 180 -38.33 -33.92 -22.23
C LYS A 180 -38.28 -32.65 -23.08
N ARG A 181 -37.52 -32.71 -24.19
CA ARG A 181 -37.64 -31.73 -25.27
C ARG A 181 -38.90 -32.03 -26.08
N GLY A 182 -39.97 -31.27 -25.86
CA GLY A 182 -41.17 -31.39 -26.68
C GLY A 182 -40.89 -31.05 -28.16
N SER A 183 -41.51 -31.77 -29.10
CA SER A 183 -41.37 -31.50 -30.55
C SER A 183 -41.81 -30.08 -30.96
N ALA A 184 -42.60 -29.40 -30.12
CA ALA A 184 -43.03 -28.02 -30.28
C ALA A 184 -42.09 -26.96 -29.64
N MET A 185 -40.96 -27.39 -29.06
CA MET A 185 -39.94 -26.51 -28.46
C MET A 185 -38.87 -26.17 -29.49
N VAL A 186 -39.17 -25.17 -30.31
CA VAL A 186 -38.25 -24.63 -31.31
C VAL A 186 -37.39 -23.53 -30.67
N ASP A 187 -36.11 -23.54 -30.98
CA ASP A 187 -35.18 -22.51 -30.55
C ASP A 187 -35.36 -21.26 -31.44
N VAL A 188 -35.89 -20.18 -30.87
CA VAL A 188 -36.21 -18.94 -31.60
C VAL A 188 -35.52 -17.76 -30.91
N LEU A 189 -34.65 -17.07 -31.65
CA LEU A 189 -33.99 -15.84 -31.23
C LEU A 189 -34.52 -14.68 -32.09
N TYR A 190 -35.02 -13.64 -31.45
CA TYR A 190 -35.43 -12.40 -32.12
C TYR A 190 -34.28 -11.38 -32.13
N GLU A 191 -34.36 -10.42 -33.04
CA GLU A 191 -33.47 -9.26 -33.06
C GLU A 191 -33.52 -8.50 -31.73
N ALA A 192 -32.38 -7.95 -31.28
CA ALA A 192 -32.24 -7.36 -29.96
C ALA A 192 -33.15 -6.14 -29.74
N GLU A 193 -33.43 -5.37 -30.79
CA GLU A 193 -34.28 -4.18 -30.76
C GLU A 193 -35.77 -4.50 -30.88
N TYR A 194 -36.12 -5.75 -31.16
CA TYR A 194 -37.52 -6.17 -31.28
C TYR A 194 -38.06 -6.59 -29.92
N ASN A 195 -39.13 -5.93 -29.47
CA ASN A 195 -39.78 -6.27 -28.22
C ASN A 195 -40.95 -7.22 -28.41
N HIS A 196 -41.13 -8.12 -27.43
CA HIS A 196 -42.24 -9.06 -27.41
C HIS A 196 -43.60 -8.34 -27.53
N VAL A 197 -44.44 -8.83 -28.44
CA VAL A 197 -45.81 -8.36 -28.65
C VAL A 197 -46.76 -9.28 -27.92
N GLY A 198 -47.29 -8.86 -26.77
CA GLY A 198 -48.18 -9.67 -25.95
C GLY A 198 -48.09 -9.33 -24.47
N LYS A 199 -48.73 -10.14 -23.62
CA LYS A 199 -48.51 -10.04 -22.18
C LYS A 199 -47.18 -10.69 -21.82
N GLU A 200 -46.56 -10.11 -20.82
CA GLU A 200 -45.32 -10.60 -20.24
C GLU A 200 -45.35 -12.10 -19.93
N GLY A 201 -44.33 -12.84 -20.40
CA GLY A 201 -44.17 -14.28 -20.13
C GLY A 201 -45.01 -15.19 -21.01
N GLN A 202 -45.79 -14.65 -21.96
CA GLN A 202 -46.52 -15.44 -22.94
C GLN A 202 -45.60 -15.96 -24.05
N VAL A 203 -46.03 -17.06 -24.66
CA VAL A 203 -45.38 -17.58 -25.87
C VAL A 203 -45.56 -16.58 -27.01
N CYS A 204 -44.56 -16.49 -27.88
CA CYS A 204 -44.47 -15.51 -28.97
C CYS A 204 -45.42 -15.81 -30.15
N HIS A 205 -46.73 -15.92 -29.89
CA HIS A 205 -47.74 -16.17 -30.93
C HIS A 205 -48.03 -14.95 -31.80
N SER A 206 -47.88 -13.75 -31.25
CA SER A 206 -48.16 -12.48 -31.94
C SER A 206 -46.89 -11.75 -32.39
N CYS A 207 -45.72 -12.38 -32.22
CA CYS A 207 -44.45 -11.81 -32.63
C CYS A 207 -44.18 -12.09 -34.11
N SER A 208 -43.61 -11.12 -34.83
CA SER A 208 -43.35 -11.26 -36.27
C SER A 208 -42.21 -12.25 -36.54
N GLU A 209 -42.46 -13.25 -37.38
CA GLU A 209 -41.44 -14.20 -37.83
C GLU A 209 -40.33 -13.54 -38.66
N GLU A 210 -40.60 -12.37 -39.26
CA GLU A 210 -39.61 -11.62 -40.04
C GLU A 210 -38.48 -11.04 -39.18
N ARG A 211 -38.72 -10.89 -37.86
CA ARG A 211 -37.76 -10.35 -36.88
C ARG A 211 -36.95 -11.46 -36.19
N ILE A 212 -37.08 -12.71 -36.65
CA ILE A 212 -36.30 -13.84 -36.15
C ILE A 212 -34.90 -13.81 -36.79
N VAL A 213 -33.88 -13.89 -35.95
CA VAL A 213 -32.48 -13.96 -36.38
C VAL A 213 -32.25 -15.28 -37.11
N LYS A 214 -31.90 -15.19 -38.40
CA LYS A 214 -31.53 -16.35 -39.20
C LYS A 214 -30.19 -16.90 -38.73
N ARG A 215 -30.18 -18.17 -38.30
CA ARG A 215 -28.98 -18.87 -37.83
C ARG A 215 -28.85 -20.19 -38.57
N GLU A 216 -27.63 -20.53 -38.97
CA GLU A 216 -27.34 -21.80 -39.65
C GLU A 216 -27.71 -23.01 -38.77
N PRO A 217 -28.21 -24.11 -39.34
CA PRO A 217 -28.41 -25.35 -38.58
C PRO A 217 -27.10 -25.84 -37.96
N ARG A 218 -27.13 -26.35 -36.72
CA ARG A 218 -25.94 -26.96 -36.13
C ARG A 218 -25.62 -28.29 -36.82
N ASN A 219 -24.37 -28.46 -37.21
CA ASN A 219 -23.86 -29.70 -37.79
C ASN A 219 -23.43 -30.67 -36.67
N GLY A 220 -24.34 -31.53 -36.21
CA GLY A 220 -23.99 -32.57 -35.25
C GLY A 220 -25.20 -33.32 -34.68
N PRO A 221 -24.99 -34.51 -34.09
CA PRO A 221 -26.03 -35.28 -33.40
C PRO A 221 -26.29 -34.81 -31.96
N GLU A 222 -25.52 -33.83 -31.46
CA GLU A 222 -25.61 -33.33 -30.08
C GLU A 222 -26.86 -32.45 -29.89
N GLU A 223 -27.71 -32.81 -28.91
CA GLU A 223 -28.96 -32.08 -28.66
C GLU A 223 -28.75 -30.67 -28.08
N PHE A 224 -27.61 -30.44 -27.41
CA PHE A 224 -27.19 -29.19 -26.80
C PHE A 224 -25.66 -29.05 -26.77
N VAL A 225 -25.14 -27.83 -26.58
CA VAL A 225 -23.70 -27.53 -26.53
C VAL A 225 -23.30 -26.93 -25.18
N ILE A 226 -22.10 -27.26 -24.69
CA ILE A 226 -21.52 -26.69 -23.47
C ILE A 226 -20.58 -25.52 -23.83
N HIS A 227 -20.89 -24.34 -23.31
CA HIS A 227 -20.09 -23.13 -23.41
C HIS A 227 -19.37 -22.85 -22.08
N TYR A 228 -18.19 -22.24 -22.17
CA TYR A 228 -17.34 -21.97 -21.01
C TYR A 228 -16.91 -20.51 -21.03
N GLY A 229 -17.23 -19.75 -19.98
CA GLY A 229 -16.91 -18.33 -19.92
C GLY A 229 -17.50 -17.64 -18.70
N THR A 230 -17.52 -16.32 -18.73
CA THR A 230 -17.99 -15.50 -17.60
C THR A 230 -19.53 -15.42 -17.58
N ILE A 231 -20.10 -15.57 -16.38
CA ILE A 231 -21.54 -15.44 -16.12
C ILE A 231 -21.79 -14.13 -15.36
N ALA A 232 -22.76 -13.32 -15.80
CA ALA A 232 -23.21 -12.14 -15.11
C ALA A 232 -24.30 -12.49 -14.07
N SER A 233 -24.05 -12.11 -12.83
CA SER A 233 -24.95 -12.33 -11.70
C SER A 233 -25.47 -11.00 -11.17
N GLY A 234 -26.72 -10.92 -10.73
CA GLY A 234 -27.24 -9.68 -10.14
C GLY A 234 -28.56 -9.86 -9.41
N ASN A 235 -28.98 -8.81 -8.70
CA ASN A 235 -30.30 -8.75 -8.06
C ASN A 235 -31.39 -8.31 -9.05
N LYS A 236 -31.01 -7.77 -10.21
CA LYS A 236 -31.93 -7.39 -11.29
C LYS A 236 -32.14 -8.55 -12.27
N LEU A 237 -33.40 -8.79 -12.65
CA LEU A 237 -33.75 -9.72 -13.72
C LEU A 237 -33.53 -9.04 -15.08
N MET A 238 -32.60 -9.54 -15.89
CA MET A 238 -32.34 -9.02 -17.24
C MET A 238 -33.43 -9.47 -18.22
N ARG A 239 -34.06 -8.51 -18.90
CA ARG A 239 -35.19 -8.72 -19.84
C ARG A 239 -35.18 -7.79 -21.05
N ASP A 240 -34.10 -7.06 -21.24
CA ASP A 240 -33.94 -6.12 -22.33
C ASP A 240 -32.70 -6.50 -23.11
N ALA A 241 -32.88 -6.99 -24.35
CA ALA A 241 -31.78 -7.52 -25.14
C ALA A 241 -30.72 -6.46 -25.47
N VAL A 242 -31.13 -5.20 -25.69
CA VAL A 242 -30.20 -4.08 -25.92
C VAL A 242 -29.34 -3.83 -24.68
N THR A 243 -29.96 -3.77 -23.50
CA THR A 243 -29.22 -3.61 -22.24
C THR A 243 -28.35 -4.82 -21.93
N ARG A 244 -28.84 -6.04 -22.18
CA ARG A 244 -28.08 -7.29 -22.06
C ARG A 244 -26.79 -7.23 -22.87
N ASP A 245 -26.89 -6.85 -24.14
CA ASP A 245 -25.75 -6.81 -25.06
C ASP A 245 -24.75 -5.73 -24.64
N ARG A 246 -25.22 -4.53 -24.28
CA ARG A 246 -24.38 -3.45 -23.76
C ARG A 246 -23.65 -3.85 -22.47
N VAL A 247 -24.34 -4.49 -21.52
CA VAL A 247 -23.71 -4.94 -20.26
C VAL A 247 -22.72 -6.07 -20.55
N SER A 248 -23.05 -6.99 -21.45
CA SER A 248 -22.14 -8.06 -21.86
C SER A 248 -20.85 -7.52 -22.46
N GLU A 249 -20.94 -6.58 -23.39
CA GLU A 249 -19.78 -5.96 -24.03
C GLU A 249 -18.89 -5.22 -23.01
N GLY A 250 -19.49 -4.43 -22.11
CA GLY A 250 -18.76 -3.73 -21.05
C GLY A 250 -18.07 -4.65 -20.02
N LEU A 251 -18.47 -5.92 -19.95
CA LEU A 251 -17.89 -6.95 -19.08
C LEU A 251 -16.98 -7.93 -19.85
N GLY A 252 -16.63 -7.61 -21.09
CA GLY A 252 -15.72 -8.44 -21.91
C GLY A 252 -16.38 -9.66 -22.56
N GLY A 253 -17.71 -9.65 -22.70
CA GLY A 253 -18.51 -10.67 -23.39
C GLY A 253 -18.98 -11.80 -22.46
N VAL A 254 -19.91 -11.50 -21.54
CA VAL A 254 -20.53 -12.55 -20.71
C VAL A 254 -21.46 -13.45 -21.54
N LEU A 255 -21.58 -14.71 -21.12
CA LEU A 255 -22.32 -15.73 -21.87
C LEU A 255 -23.72 -16.00 -21.32
N CYS A 256 -23.98 -15.61 -20.06
CA CYS A 256 -25.22 -15.90 -19.36
C CYS A 256 -25.51 -14.84 -18.30
N PHE A 257 -26.80 -14.54 -18.08
CA PHE A 257 -27.32 -13.77 -16.95
C PHE A 257 -28.10 -14.69 -15.99
N GLU A 258 -27.85 -14.56 -14.69
CA GLU A 258 -28.58 -15.25 -13.61
C GLU A 258 -28.60 -14.40 -12.32
N MET A 259 -29.23 -14.88 -11.24
CA MET A 259 -29.55 -14.04 -10.07
C MET A 259 -29.07 -14.55 -8.70
N GLU A 260 -28.38 -15.69 -8.64
CA GLU A 260 -28.05 -16.34 -7.36
C GLU A 260 -26.54 -16.43 -7.09
N ALA A 261 -25.71 -16.51 -8.14
CA ALA A 261 -24.30 -16.86 -7.98
C ALA A 261 -23.50 -15.83 -7.18
N ALA A 262 -23.77 -14.54 -7.32
CA ALA A 262 -23.06 -13.50 -6.59
C ALA A 262 -23.16 -13.66 -5.07
N GLY A 263 -24.29 -14.19 -4.58
CA GLY A 263 -24.46 -14.53 -3.16
C GLY A 263 -23.62 -15.75 -2.72
N LEU A 264 -23.29 -16.67 -3.62
CA LEU A 264 -22.59 -17.91 -3.29
C LEU A 264 -21.07 -17.82 -3.44
N MET A 265 -20.57 -17.14 -4.47
CA MET A 265 -19.16 -17.23 -4.88
C MET A 265 -18.19 -16.91 -3.74
N ASN A 266 -18.53 -15.96 -2.85
CA ASN A 266 -17.68 -15.56 -1.72
C ASN A 266 -17.95 -16.34 -0.41
N ILE A 267 -19.03 -17.13 -0.35
CA ILE A 267 -19.45 -17.90 0.85
C ILE A 267 -18.99 -19.35 0.72
N ALA A 268 -19.09 -19.89 -0.49
CA ALA A 268 -18.75 -21.25 -0.81
C ALA A 268 -17.87 -21.30 -2.04
N SER A 269 -16.86 -22.16 -1.95
CA SER A 269 -16.10 -22.62 -3.09
C SER A 269 -17.04 -23.28 -4.10
N CYS A 270 -17.46 -22.54 -5.13
CA CYS A 270 -18.50 -23.02 -6.04
C CYS A 270 -18.13 -22.91 -7.52
N LEU A 271 -18.80 -23.73 -8.32
CA LEU A 271 -18.81 -23.65 -9.78
C LEU A 271 -20.27 -23.49 -10.22
N VAL A 272 -20.51 -22.56 -11.15
CA VAL A 272 -21.84 -22.24 -11.63
C VAL A 272 -22.07 -22.93 -12.97
N ILE A 273 -23.17 -23.66 -13.08
CA ILE A 273 -23.59 -24.40 -14.28
C ILE A 273 -25.02 -23.98 -14.60
N ARG A 274 -25.21 -23.28 -15.71
CA ARG A 274 -26.51 -22.72 -16.09
C ARG A 274 -27.02 -23.31 -17.39
N GLY A 275 -28.21 -23.91 -17.35
CA GLY A 275 -28.94 -24.29 -18.54
C GLY A 275 -29.64 -23.08 -19.15
N VAL A 276 -29.52 -22.87 -20.45
CA VAL A 276 -30.07 -21.71 -21.14
C VAL A 276 -31.56 -21.91 -21.39
N CYS A 277 -32.41 -21.22 -20.61
CA CYS A 277 -33.88 -21.33 -20.72
C CYS A 277 -34.54 -20.15 -21.44
N ASP A 278 -33.84 -19.04 -21.59
CA ASP A 278 -34.25 -17.85 -22.33
C ASP A 278 -33.02 -17.07 -22.80
N TYR A 279 -33.21 -15.92 -23.46
CA TYR A 279 -32.13 -15.08 -23.95
C TYR A 279 -31.93 -13.79 -23.15
N ALA A 280 -32.39 -13.74 -21.88
CA ALA A 280 -32.36 -12.54 -21.05
C ALA A 280 -33.01 -11.31 -21.73
N ASP A 281 -34.10 -11.54 -22.47
CA ASP A 281 -34.81 -10.55 -23.27
C ASP A 281 -36.31 -10.49 -22.95
N SER A 282 -37.06 -9.72 -23.73
CA SER A 282 -38.50 -9.53 -23.51
C SER A 282 -39.34 -10.76 -23.93
N HIS A 283 -38.79 -11.68 -24.73
CA HIS A 283 -39.42 -12.90 -25.23
C HIS A 283 -39.31 -14.11 -24.27
N LYS A 284 -38.65 -13.92 -23.13
CA LYS A 284 -38.54 -14.90 -22.04
C LYS A 284 -39.89 -15.54 -21.70
N ASN A 285 -39.91 -16.87 -21.68
CA ASN A 285 -41.06 -17.69 -21.30
C ASN A 285 -40.60 -18.97 -20.59
N LYS A 286 -41.52 -19.71 -19.98
CA LYS A 286 -41.18 -20.85 -19.10
C LYS A 286 -41.02 -22.20 -19.80
N ARG A 287 -41.22 -22.30 -21.13
CA ARG A 287 -41.30 -23.60 -21.82
C ARG A 287 -39.99 -24.38 -21.80
N TRP A 288 -38.85 -23.68 -21.77
CA TRP A 288 -37.52 -24.29 -21.79
C TRP A 288 -36.93 -24.59 -20.42
N GLN A 289 -37.58 -24.17 -19.32
CA GLN A 289 -36.99 -24.28 -17.99
C GLN A 289 -36.68 -25.72 -17.59
N GLU A 290 -37.60 -26.65 -17.83
CA GLU A 290 -37.40 -28.07 -17.50
C GLU A 290 -36.24 -28.68 -18.28
N TYR A 291 -36.28 -28.56 -19.62
CA TYR A 291 -35.22 -29.11 -20.46
C TYR A 291 -33.85 -28.48 -20.15
N ALA A 292 -33.79 -27.16 -20.00
CA ALA A 292 -32.56 -26.44 -19.66
C ALA A 292 -32.02 -26.88 -18.29
N ALA A 293 -32.88 -27.02 -17.28
CA ALA A 293 -32.47 -27.55 -15.98
C ALA A 293 -31.89 -28.96 -16.09
N GLY A 294 -32.53 -29.83 -16.87
CA GLY A 294 -32.04 -31.19 -17.14
C GLY A 294 -30.65 -31.20 -17.79
N THR A 295 -30.43 -30.37 -18.82
CA THR A 295 -29.12 -30.28 -19.49
C THR A 295 -28.01 -29.78 -18.55
N ALA A 296 -28.31 -28.80 -17.68
CA ALA A 296 -27.38 -28.29 -16.68
C ALA A 296 -26.99 -29.38 -15.66
N ALA A 297 -27.99 -30.12 -15.18
CA ALA A 297 -27.80 -31.17 -14.21
C ALA A 297 -27.04 -32.39 -14.76
N VAL A 298 -27.31 -32.76 -16.01
CA VAL A 298 -26.52 -33.76 -16.74
C VAL A 298 -25.06 -33.35 -16.86
N CYS A 299 -24.79 -32.07 -17.18
CA CYS A 299 -23.43 -31.54 -17.23
C CYS A 299 -22.74 -31.58 -15.85
N ALA A 300 -23.47 -31.29 -14.78
CA ALA A 300 -22.96 -31.38 -13.41
C ALA A 300 -22.59 -32.84 -13.05
N LYS A 301 -23.44 -33.81 -13.39
CA LYS A 301 -23.15 -35.25 -13.22
C LYS A 301 -21.92 -35.68 -14.03
N GLU A 302 -21.83 -35.29 -15.30
CA GLU A 302 -20.67 -35.61 -16.12
C GLU A 302 -19.38 -34.98 -15.56
N LEU A 303 -19.44 -33.73 -15.07
CA LEU A 303 -18.31 -33.07 -14.42
C LEU A 303 -17.82 -33.85 -13.18
N LEU A 304 -18.74 -34.26 -12.30
CA LEU A 304 -18.42 -35.04 -11.09
C LEU A 304 -17.74 -36.38 -11.42
N SER A 305 -18.08 -37.00 -12.55
CA SER A 305 -17.47 -38.26 -13.00
C SER A 305 -15.96 -38.16 -13.29
N PHE A 306 -15.42 -36.95 -13.47
CA PHE A 306 -13.98 -36.74 -13.66
C PHE A 306 -13.20 -36.52 -12.37
N ILE A 307 -13.90 -36.35 -11.25
CA ILE A 307 -13.34 -36.05 -9.94
C ILE A 307 -13.33 -37.35 -9.13
N PRO A 308 -12.15 -37.92 -8.80
CA PRO A 308 -12.10 -39.08 -7.92
C PRO A 308 -12.53 -38.71 -6.50
N ALA A 309 -13.41 -39.50 -5.87
CA ALA A 309 -13.90 -39.25 -4.50
C ALA A 309 -12.75 -39.06 -3.48
N ALA A 310 -11.66 -39.83 -3.61
CA ALA A 310 -10.47 -39.69 -2.77
C ALA A 310 -9.78 -38.31 -2.86
N GLN A 311 -9.84 -37.64 -4.02
CA GLN A 311 -9.28 -36.29 -4.19
C GLN A 311 -10.15 -35.22 -3.53
N VAL A 312 -11.45 -35.46 -3.40
CA VAL A 312 -12.37 -34.57 -2.70
C VAL A 312 -12.05 -34.56 -1.20
N VAL A 313 -11.86 -35.73 -0.59
CA VAL A 313 -11.51 -35.86 0.84
C VAL A 313 -10.21 -35.13 1.21
N ASN A 314 -9.23 -35.12 0.31
CA ASN A 314 -7.94 -34.45 0.49
C ASN A 314 -7.97 -32.93 0.26
N THR A 315 -9.06 -32.39 -0.27
CA THR A 315 -9.23 -30.94 -0.51
C THR A 315 -9.78 -30.29 0.76
N THR A 316 -9.30 -29.12 1.21
CA THR A 316 -9.80 -28.42 2.41
C THR A 316 -11.33 -28.29 2.44
N THR A 317 -11.98 -28.55 3.59
CA THR A 317 -13.45 -28.43 3.73
C THR A 317 -13.91 -27.00 3.44
N ALA A 318 -15.09 -26.85 2.83
CA ALA A 318 -15.75 -25.57 2.68
C ALA A 318 -16.07 -24.97 4.05
N HIS A 319 -16.42 -25.81 5.04
CA HIS A 319 -16.52 -25.42 6.45
C HIS A 319 -15.14 -25.06 7.00
N GLY A 320 -14.10 -25.85 6.76
CA GLY A 320 -12.72 -25.55 7.13
C GLY A 320 -12.12 -24.34 6.42
N ARG A 321 -12.71 -23.78 5.36
CA ARG A 321 -12.37 -22.47 4.79
C ARG A 321 -13.08 -21.30 5.50
N ILE A 322 -14.27 -21.53 6.06
CA ILE A 322 -14.99 -20.56 6.92
C ILE A 322 -14.46 -20.59 8.36
N GLU A 323 -14.14 -21.79 8.88
CA GLU A 323 -13.46 -22.01 10.15
C GLU A 323 -11.96 -21.71 10.05
N ALA A 324 -11.23 -21.97 8.95
CA ALA A 324 -9.95 -21.26 8.69
C ALA A 324 -10.19 -19.75 8.47
N GLY A 325 -11.44 -19.33 8.37
CA GLY A 325 -11.81 -17.94 8.47
C GLY A 325 -11.91 -17.41 9.91
N ARG A 326 -12.02 -18.27 10.93
CA ARG A 326 -12.18 -17.92 12.37
C ARG A 326 -11.18 -18.61 13.33
N ALA A 327 -10.42 -19.60 12.86
CA ALA A 327 -9.53 -20.47 13.60
C ALA A 327 -8.31 -20.87 12.74
N ASP A 328 -7.89 -19.98 11.84
CA ASP A 328 -6.54 -20.00 11.30
C ASP A 328 -5.66 -19.25 12.30
N ASP A 329 -5.19 -19.98 13.30
CA ASP A 329 -4.07 -19.61 14.17
C ASP A 329 -2.74 -19.73 13.39
N THR A 330 -2.73 -19.30 12.12
CA THR A 330 -1.52 -18.78 11.49
C THR A 330 -1.59 -17.27 11.60
N PRO A 331 -0.66 -16.62 12.32
CA PRO A 331 -0.65 -15.19 12.47
C PRO A 331 -0.48 -14.54 11.12
N ARG A 332 -1.41 -13.65 10.80
CA ARG A 332 -1.35 -12.91 9.55
C ARG A 332 -0.74 -11.55 9.86
N SER A 333 0.45 -11.35 9.34
CA SER A 333 1.14 -10.07 9.33
C SER A 333 0.34 -9.08 8.45
N THR A 334 0.09 -7.86 8.94
CA THR A 334 -0.41 -6.75 8.10
C THR A 334 0.72 -5.90 7.53
N VAL A 335 1.97 -6.37 7.59
CA VAL A 335 3.14 -5.68 7.03
C VAL A 335 2.95 -5.54 5.51
N PRO A 336 2.95 -4.31 4.96
CA PRO A 336 2.64 -4.08 3.54
C PRO A 336 3.85 -4.33 2.61
N PHE A 337 4.97 -4.79 3.15
CA PHE A 337 6.25 -4.91 2.44
C PHE A 337 6.67 -6.38 2.29
N CYS A 338 7.25 -6.71 1.13
CA CYS A 338 7.82 -8.03 0.89
C CYS A 338 9.11 -8.22 1.70
N GLU A 339 9.41 -9.48 2.07
CA GLU A 339 10.70 -9.85 2.65
C GLU A 339 11.86 -9.52 1.68
N ASP A 340 12.94 -8.95 2.22
CA ASP A 340 14.17 -8.70 1.44
C ASP A 340 15.15 -9.88 1.64
N PRO A 341 15.30 -10.78 0.66
CA PRO A 341 16.23 -11.89 0.78
C PRO A 341 17.70 -11.45 0.84
N ASN A 342 17.99 -10.18 0.52
CA ASN A 342 19.31 -9.59 0.52
C ASN A 342 19.49 -8.55 1.64
N PHE A 343 18.75 -8.69 2.75
CA PHE A 343 18.98 -7.86 3.94
C PHE A 343 20.36 -8.16 4.53
N VAL A 344 21.14 -7.11 4.83
CA VAL A 344 22.54 -7.22 5.28
C VAL A 344 22.73 -6.57 6.65
N GLY A 345 23.44 -7.27 7.52
CA GLY A 345 23.94 -6.72 8.80
C GLY A 345 22.87 -6.54 9.89
N ARG A 346 23.11 -5.58 10.78
CA ARG A 346 22.24 -5.12 11.89
C ARG A 346 21.89 -6.18 12.93
N LYS A 347 22.74 -7.20 13.07
CA LYS A 347 22.50 -8.33 13.98
C LYS A 347 22.47 -7.89 15.44
N ASP A 348 23.40 -7.04 15.84
CA ASP A 348 23.49 -6.43 17.17
C ASP A 348 22.24 -5.62 17.54
N ILE A 349 21.72 -4.84 16.60
CA ILE A 349 20.51 -4.04 16.77
C ILE A 349 19.28 -4.95 16.88
N LEU A 350 19.16 -5.96 16.02
CA LEU A 350 18.05 -6.91 16.03
C LEU A 350 18.04 -7.75 17.31
N GLU A 351 19.20 -8.21 17.78
CA GLU A 351 19.35 -8.90 19.08
C GLU A 351 18.95 -7.98 20.26
N THR A 352 19.32 -6.70 20.19
CA THR A 352 18.91 -5.70 21.19
C THR A 352 17.40 -5.48 21.19
N ILE A 353 16.76 -5.40 20.02
CA ILE A 353 15.31 -5.29 19.88
C ILE A 353 14.63 -6.53 20.46
N GLU A 354 15.13 -7.72 20.10
CA GLU A 354 14.60 -9.00 20.57
C GLU A 354 14.63 -9.12 22.10
N THR A 355 15.78 -8.80 22.70
CA THR A 355 15.99 -8.84 24.16
C THR A 355 15.08 -7.86 24.91
N LYS A 356 14.71 -6.74 24.29
CA LYS A 356 13.88 -5.69 24.89
C LYS A 356 12.38 -5.86 24.65
N LEU A 357 11.96 -6.47 23.53
CA LEU A 357 10.54 -6.62 23.17
C LEU A 357 9.94 -8.00 23.48
N LEU A 358 10.73 -9.08 23.55
CA LEU A 358 10.25 -10.44 23.80
C LEU A 358 10.50 -10.93 25.23
N GLN A 359 10.38 -10.04 26.23
CA GLN A 359 10.40 -10.47 27.63
C GLN A 359 9.02 -11.03 28.02
N PRO A 360 8.92 -12.29 28.47
CA PRO A 360 7.64 -12.85 28.91
C PRO A 360 7.09 -12.00 30.07
N SER A 361 5.81 -11.66 30.03
CA SER A 361 5.01 -11.05 31.11
C SER A 361 5.17 -9.53 31.41
N VAL A 362 5.87 -8.75 30.59
CA VAL A 362 5.96 -7.28 30.76
C VAL A 362 5.60 -6.54 29.47
N HIS A 363 4.60 -5.66 29.53
CA HIS A 363 4.28 -4.71 28.46
C HIS A 363 5.55 -3.94 28.06
N SER A 364 5.99 -4.09 26.80
CA SER A 364 7.25 -3.50 26.35
C SER A 364 7.01 -2.59 25.15
N ARG A 365 7.29 -1.29 25.33
CA ARG A 365 7.31 -0.29 24.26
C ARG A 365 8.75 0.06 23.93
N LEU A 366 9.08 0.03 22.65
CA LEU A 366 10.41 0.32 22.15
C LEU A 366 10.34 1.37 21.04
N ALA A 367 11.16 2.42 21.15
CA ALA A 367 11.37 3.36 20.06
C ALA A 367 12.69 3.06 19.37
N ILE A 368 12.64 2.86 18.06
CA ILE A 368 13.79 2.84 17.17
C ILE A 368 13.98 4.25 16.63
N VAL A 369 15.08 4.88 17.02
CA VAL A 369 15.47 6.22 16.56
C VAL A 369 16.87 6.14 15.96
N GLY A 370 17.25 7.14 15.16
CA GLY A 370 18.64 7.21 14.70
C GLY A 370 19.56 7.79 15.79
N ARG A 371 20.78 7.27 15.93
CA ARG A 371 21.75 7.75 16.93
C ARG A 371 22.34 9.13 16.59
N SER A 372 22.75 9.88 17.60
CA SER A 372 23.68 11.03 17.46
C SER A 372 25.08 10.57 17.85
N GLY A 373 26.04 10.66 16.92
CA GLY A 373 27.46 10.38 17.17
C GLY A 373 28.17 9.72 16.00
N SER A 374 27.47 8.90 15.21
CA SER A 374 27.95 8.37 13.94
C SER A 374 26.78 8.35 12.93
N PHE A 375 26.80 9.33 12.03
CA PHE A 375 26.04 9.45 10.78
C PHE A 375 24.50 9.60 10.88
N SER A 376 23.95 10.52 10.07
CA SER A 376 22.59 11.10 10.15
C SER A 376 21.46 10.10 10.45
N GLY A 377 20.81 10.24 11.61
CA GLY A 377 19.80 9.30 12.12
C GLY A 377 18.50 9.17 11.31
N SER A 378 18.28 10.02 10.30
CA SER A 378 17.03 10.04 9.55
C SER A 378 16.89 8.93 8.49
N TYR A 379 17.97 8.27 8.03
CA TYR A 379 17.91 7.32 6.89
C TYR A 379 18.73 6.03 7.06
N VAL A 380 18.97 5.64 8.30
CA VAL A 380 19.70 4.42 8.69
C VAL A 380 18.93 3.11 8.47
N GLY A 381 17.76 3.15 7.83
CA GLY A 381 16.97 1.95 7.55
C GLY A 381 16.05 1.48 8.68
N LYS A 382 15.59 2.38 9.56
CA LYS A 382 14.72 2.05 10.72
C LYS A 382 13.48 1.23 10.34
N SER A 383 12.72 1.67 9.33
CA SER A 383 11.55 0.94 8.82
C SER A 383 11.95 -0.43 8.28
N GLN A 384 13.13 -0.56 7.66
CA GLN A 384 13.61 -1.83 7.13
C GLN A 384 14.10 -2.80 8.20
N ILE A 385 14.67 -2.28 9.29
CA ILE A 385 14.96 -3.06 10.50
C ILE A 385 13.64 -3.55 11.12
N ALA A 386 12.60 -2.72 11.14
CA ALA A 386 11.28 -3.11 11.67
C ALA A 386 10.60 -4.18 10.80
N VAL A 387 10.70 -4.09 9.46
CA VAL A 387 10.23 -5.13 8.52
C VAL A 387 10.99 -6.44 8.72
N GLU A 388 12.32 -6.38 8.78
CA GLU A 388 13.15 -7.57 9.02
C GLU A 388 12.82 -8.21 10.37
N TYR A 389 12.66 -7.39 11.42
CA TYR A 389 12.26 -7.90 12.73
C TYR A 389 10.87 -8.54 12.70
N ALA A 390 9.90 -7.95 12.00
CA ALA A 390 8.59 -8.56 11.80
C ALA A 390 8.69 -9.94 11.14
N ASN A 391 9.46 -10.06 10.06
CA ASN A 391 9.67 -11.33 9.37
C ASN A 391 10.35 -12.38 10.28
N ARG A 392 11.26 -11.96 11.16
CA ARG A 392 11.88 -12.85 12.15
C ARG A 392 10.89 -13.32 13.20
N VAL A 393 10.04 -12.44 13.72
CA VAL A 393 8.98 -12.78 14.69
C VAL A 393 7.96 -13.73 14.06
N GLU A 394 7.59 -13.52 12.80
CA GLU A 394 6.70 -14.41 12.06
C GLU A 394 7.28 -15.84 11.97
N LYS A 395 8.61 -15.96 11.80
CA LYS A 395 9.32 -17.25 11.75
C LYS A 395 9.56 -17.87 13.14
N SER A 396 9.95 -17.08 14.15
CA SER A 396 10.34 -17.58 15.47
C SER A 396 9.16 -17.78 16.41
N ALA A 397 8.11 -16.96 16.28
CA ALA A 397 6.89 -17.00 17.07
C ALA A 397 5.66 -16.99 16.16
N PRO A 398 5.40 -18.10 15.43
CA PRO A 398 4.31 -18.23 14.47
C PRO A 398 2.93 -18.33 15.14
N LYS A 399 2.76 -17.83 16.36
CA LYS A 399 1.47 -17.61 17.04
C LYS A 399 1.23 -16.13 17.36
N THR A 400 2.19 -15.25 17.07
CA THR A 400 2.14 -13.82 17.39
C THR A 400 1.61 -13.01 16.21
N TRP A 401 0.53 -12.24 16.42
CA TRP A 401 0.03 -11.32 15.39
C TRP A 401 0.97 -10.14 15.18
N ILE A 402 1.15 -9.70 13.93
CA ILE A 402 1.98 -8.54 13.61
C ILE A 402 1.11 -7.50 12.90
N PHE A 403 0.90 -6.36 13.56
CA PHE A 403 0.12 -5.26 13.02
C PHE A 403 1.04 -4.10 12.65
N TRP A 404 0.91 -3.62 11.41
CA TRP A 404 1.65 -2.50 10.88
C TRP A 404 0.77 -1.26 10.79
N VAL A 405 1.23 -0.14 11.36
CA VAL A 405 0.49 1.12 11.44
C VAL A 405 1.37 2.25 10.91
N ASN A 406 0.95 2.89 9.81
CA ASN A 406 1.64 4.06 9.26
C ASN A 406 1.15 5.36 9.95
N ALA A 407 1.99 5.94 10.80
CA ALA A 407 1.72 7.14 11.57
C ALA A 407 2.28 8.44 10.94
N SER A 408 2.47 8.47 9.62
CA SER A 408 2.90 9.70 8.91
C SER A 408 1.85 10.82 8.93
N SER A 409 0.57 10.48 9.08
CA SER A 409 -0.55 11.41 9.23
C SER A 409 -1.72 10.76 9.98
N VAL A 410 -2.67 11.57 10.46
CA VAL A 410 -3.92 11.08 11.08
C VAL A 410 -4.71 10.18 10.11
N MET A 411 -4.73 10.52 8.82
CA MET A 411 -5.44 9.76 7.79
C MET A 411 -4.82 8.38 7.54
N THR A 412 -3.49 8.31 7.44
CA THR A 412 -2.78 7.02 7.24
C THR A 412 -2.87 6.14 8.49
N PHE A 413 -2.89 6.75 9.68
CA PHE A 413 -3.08 6.02 10.94
C PHE A 413 -4.46 5.35 10.98
N ILE A 414 -5.53 6.11 10.71
CA ILE A 414 -6.90 5.57 10.67
C ILE A 414 -7.04 4.51 9.57
N GLN A 415 -6.44 4.75 8.40
CA GLN A 415 -6.47 3.79 7.30
C GLN A 415 -5.80 2.45 7.68
N SER A 416 -4.66 2.52 8.38
CA SER A 416 -3.98 1.31 8.89
C SER A 416 -4.86 0.56 9.89
N TYR A 417 -5.57 1.26 10.77
CA TYR A 417 -6.53 0.63 11.70
C TYR A 417 -7.72 -0.01 10.97
N ARG A 418 -8.19 0.55 9.84
CA ARG A 418 -9.19 -0.10 8.97
C ARG A 418 -8.66 -1.36 8.30
N GLU A 419 -7.36 -1.44 8.03
CA GLU A 419 -6.75 -2.66 7.49
C GLU A 419 -6.65 -3.73 8.58
N ILE A 420 -6.35 -3.34 9.82
CA ILE A 420 -6.38 -4.22 10.99
C ILE A 420 -7.79 -4.79 11.21
N THR A 421 -8.86 -3.97 11.14
CA THR A 421 -10.23 -4.49 11.29
C THR A 421 -10.58 -5.53 10.24
N LYS A 422 -10.14 -5.33 8.98
CA LYS A 422 -10.31 -6.31 7.89
C LYS A 422 -9.51 -7.59 8.14
N ALA A 423 -8.25 -7.46 8.56
CA ALA A 423 -7.36 -8.60 8.81
C ALA A 423 -7.88 -9.48 9.95
N VAL A 424 -8.35 -8.85 11.02
CA VAL A 424 -8.90 -9.49 12.22
C VAL A 424 -10.38 -9.88 12.05
N LYS A 425 -11.02 -9.45 10.94
CA LYS A 425 -12.43 -9.69 10.61
C LYS A 425 -13.39 -9.18 11.69
N ILE A 426 -13.12 -8.00 12.21
CA ILE A 426 -14.04 -7.29 13.09
C ILE A 426 -15.22 -6.79 12.24
N ASP A 427 -16.41 -7.28 12.53
CA ASP A 427 -17.62 -6.97 11.78
C ASP A 427 -17.99 -5.49 11.93
N GLN A 428 -17.81 -4.71 10.87
CA GLN A 428 -18.16 -3.28 10.86
C GLN A 428 -19.65 -3.16 10.49
N GLN A 429 -20.53 -3.33 11.46
CA GLN A 429 -21.96 -3.03 11.29
C GLN A 429 -22.15 -1.53 11.03
N GLY A 430 -22.06 -1.09 9.78
CA GLY A 430 -22.58 0.18 9.29
C GLY A 430 -21.89 1.49 9.75
N SER A 431 -20.87 1.47 10.62
CA SER A 431 -20.23 2.69 11.11
C SER A 431 -19.00 3.09 10.27
N SER A 432 -19.17 4.09 9.39
CA SER A 432 -18.08 4.69 8.61
C SER A 432 -17.24 5.71 9.41
N GLU A 433 -17.52 5.89 10.71
CA GLU A 433 -16.86 6.88 11.55
C GLU A 433 -15.46 6.42 12.01
N SER A 434 -14.48 7.32 11.90
CA SER A 434 -13.08 7.06 12.26
C SER A 434 -12.91 6.68 13.74
N ILE A 435 -13.64 7.33 14.66
CA ILE A 435 -13.64 6.99 16.10
C ILE A 435 -14.11 5.56 16.34
N ALA A 436 -15.21 5.16 15.67
CA ALA A 436 -15.76 3.82 15.83
C ALA A 436 -14.75 2.75 15.39
N THR A 437 -14.02 2.98 14.31
CA THR A 437 -12.96 2.07 13.85
C THR A 437 -11.83 1.94 14.88
N LEU A 438 -11.29 3.07 15.36
CA LEU A 438 -10.20 3.06 16.34
C LEU A 438 -10.61 2.40 17.66
N GLY A 439 -11.83 2.67 18.13
CA GLY A 439 -12.41 2.08 19.33
C GLY A 439 -12.59 0.56 19.23
N LEU A 440 -13.05 0.06 18.08
CA LEU A 440 -13.22 -1.38 17.83
C LEU A 440 -11.90 -2.13 17.88
N VAL A 441 -10.87 -1.64 17.19
CA VAL A 441 -9.52 -2.25 17.22
C VAL A 441 -8.93 -2.17 18.62
N SER A 442 -9.02 -1.02 19.29
CA SER A 442 -8.53 -0.86 20.67
C SER A 442 -9.20 -1.83 21.63
N THR A 443 -10.52 -2.04 21.50
CA THR A 443 -11.27 -3.01 22.31
C THR A 443 -10.82 -4.44 22.03
N TRP A 444 -10.61 -4.78 20.76
CA TRP A 444 -10.09 -6.09 20.37
C TRP A 444 -8.68 -6.34 20.94
N LEU A 445 -7.78 -5.37 20.80
CA LEU A 445 -6.42 -5.46 21.34
C LEU A 445 -6.38 -5.46 22.88
N LYS A 446 -7.43 -5.00 23.57
CA LYS A 446 -7.49 -5.06 25.04
C LYS A 446 -8.03 -6.40 25.58
N ASN A 447 -8.58 -7.25 24.71
CA ASN A 447 -9.16 -8.53 25.13
C ASN A 447 -8.06 -9.55 25.51
N LYS A 448 -7.98 -9.90 26.80
CA LYS A 448 -6.98 -10.83 27.36
C LYS A 448 -7.05 -12.26 26.81
N LYS A 449 -8.13 -12.63 26.11
CA LYS A 449 -8.27 -13.95 25.48
C LYS A 449 -7.50 -14.09 24.15
N ASN A 450 -7.03 -12.98 23.58
CA ASN A 450 -6.33 -12.97 22.32
C ASN A 450 -4.83 -13.35 22.50
N VAL A 451 -4.22 -13.94 21.48
CA VAL A 451 -2.82 -14.43 21.43
C VAL A 451 -1.82 -13.27 21.54
N LEU A 452 -0.50 -13.49 21.69
CA LEU A 452 0.48 -12.39 21.69
C LEU A 452 0.38 -11.56 20.39
N TRP A 453 0.59 -10.24 20.47
CA TRP A 453 0.69 -9.39 19.29
C TRP A 453 1.80 -8.33 19.40
N LEU A 454 2.38 -8.02 18.26
CA LEU A 454 3.35 -6.96 18.01
C LEU A 454 2.68 -5.87 17.17
N VAL A 455 2.65 -4.64 17.66
CA VAL A 455 2.22 -3.47 16.88
C VAL A 455 3.46 -2.67 16.48
N ILE A 456 3.66 -2.45 15.19
CA ILE A 456 4.73 -1.64 14.62
C ILE A 456 4.12 -0.33 14.13
N ILE A 457 4.47 0.77 14.77
CA ILE A 457 4.07 2.12 14.41
C ILE A 457 5.21 2.76 13.62
N ASP A 458 5.05 2.87 12.31
CA ASP A 458 6.07 3.36 11.39
C ASP A 458 5.87 4.84 11.03
N ASN A 459 6.97 5.57 10.84
CA ASN A 459 6.98 7.00 10.49
C ASN A 459 6.24 7.93 11.47
N ASN A 460 6.37 7.69 12.78
CA ASN A 460 5.84 8.61 13.79
C ASN A 460 6.74 9.84 13.98
N ASP A 461 6.94 10.62 12.92
CA ASP A 461 7.90 11.73 12.90
C ASP A 461 7.35 13.00 13.56
N ASP A 462 6.04 13.12 13.70
CA ASP A 462 5.38 14.23 14.37
C ASP A 462 5.06 13.89 15.83
N ALA A 463 5.85 14.47 16.75
CA ALA A 463 5.72 14.23 18.19
C ALA A 463 4.36 14.64 18.77
N GLU A 464 3.55 15.43 18.06
CA GLU A 464 2.22 15.85 18.49
C GLU A 464 1.10 14.99 17.86
N LEU A 465 1.36 14.26 16.79
CA LEU A 465 0.32 13.52 16.04
C LEU A 465 -0.46 12.57 16.93
N LEU A 466 0.23 11.84 17.82
CA LEU A 466 -0.40 10.85 18.69
C LEU A 466 -0.94 11.42 20.01
N ILE A 467 -0.41 12.55 20.47
CA ILE A 467 -0.62 13.05 21.84
C ILE A 467 -1.34 14.39 21.92
N SER A 468 -1.52 15.09 20.80
CA SER A 468 -2.35 16.28 20.70
C SER A 468 -3.76 15.93 20.21
N PRO A 469 -4.81 16.63 20.68
CA PRO A 469 -6.17 16.46 20.16
C PRO A 469 -6.22 16.75 18.66
N GLN A 470 -6.85 15.86 17.90
CA GLN A 470 -6.96 16.00 16.45
C GLN A 470 -8.38 16.39 16.05
N GLU A 471 -8.53 17.52 15.33
CA GLU A 471 -9.84 18.03 14.88
C GLU A 471 -10.55 17.07 13.91
N ALA A 472 -9.80 16.25 13.18
CA ALA A 472 -10.31 15.31 12.19
C ALA A 472 -11.01 14.07 12.78
N ILE A 473 -11.02 13.92 14.11
CA ILE A 473 -11.54 12.72 14.79
C ILE A 473 -13.03 12.88 15.16
N GLY A 474 -13.60 14.08 15.26
CA GLY A 474 -15.06 14.25 15.43
C GLY A 474 -15.48 15.67 15.84
N SER A 475 -16.72 16.05 15.53
CA SER A 475 -17.30 17.39 15.76
C SER A 475 -17.84 17.63 17.18
N ASP A 476 -17.82 16.62 18.05
CA ASP A 476 -18.26 16.73 19.44
C ASP A 476 -17.07 16.83 20.40
N GLN A 477 -17.25 17.60 21.47
CA GLN A 477 -16.25 18.14 22.41
C GLN A 477 -15.41 17.11 23.22
N SER A 478 -15.19 15.89 22.74
CA SER A 478 -14.24 14.94 23.34
C SER A 478 -12.90 14.95 22.61
N SER A 479 -11.90 15.61 23.22
CA SER A 479 -10.49 15.62 22.81
C SER A 479 -9.84 14.24 22.95
N SER A 480 -10.17 13.29 22.08
CA SER A 480 -9.57 11.94 22.08
C SER A 480 -8.21 11.95 21.38
N LEU A 481 -7.20 11.39 22.03
CA LEU A 481 -5.84 11.31 21.50
C LEU A 481 -5.68 10.00 20.71
N LEU A 482 -4.94 10.01 19.61
CA LEU A 482 -4.65 8.76 18.88
C LEU A 482 -3.88 7.76 19.76
N ALA A 483 -3.04 8.24 20.68
CA ALA A 483 -2.34 7.43 21.66
C ALA A 483 -3.26 6.61 22.57
N ASP A 484 -4.49 7.07 22.84
CA ASP A 484 -5.46 6.36 23.69
C ASP A 484 -5.95 5.04 23.06
N TYR A 485 -5.82 4.94 21.74
CA TYR A 485 -6.18 3.76 20.95
C TYR A 485 -5.00 2.79 20.77
N ILE A 486 -3.82 3.10 21.31
CA ILE A 486 -2.67 2.20 21.38
C ILE A 486 -2.75 1.44 22.71
N PRO A 487 -3.05 0.13 22.70
CA PRO A 487 -3.29 -0.65 23.91
C PRO A 487 -2.06 -0.71 24.83
N HIS A 488 -2.32 -0.79 26.14
CA HIS A 488 -1.31 -1.04 27.17
C HIS A 488 -1.72 -2.28 27.97
N THR A 489 -1.35 -3.46 27.48
CA THR A 489 -1.73 -4.77 28.05
C THR A 489 -0.52 -5.70 28.19
N GLU A 490 -0.64 -6.70 29.06
CA GLU A 490 0.41 -7.70 29.39
C GLU A 490 0.81 -8.60 28.21
N ASN A 491 -0.03 -8.70 27.17
CA ASN A 491 0.20 -9.53 25.97
C ASN A 491 0.67 -8.73 24.74
N CYS A 492 1.11 -7.49 24.93
CA CYS A 492 1.35 -6.52 23.87
C CYS A 492 2.79 -5.98 23.87
N SER A 493 3.44 -6.06 22.71
CA SER A 493 4.70 -5.38 22.41
C SER A 493 4.45 -4.29 21.35
N VAL A 494 4.96 -3.08 21.58
CA VAL A 494 4.83 -1.95 20.63
C VAL A 494 6.20 -1.48 20.21
N MET A 495 6.46 -1.47 18.92
CA MET A 495 7.67 -0.93 18.31
C MET A 495 7.31 0.33 17.53
N VAL A 496 8.10 1.38 17.68
CA VAL A 496 7.87 2.68 17.05
C VAL A 496 9.10 3.06 16.24
N THR A 497 8.95 3.38 14.96
CA THR A 497 10.03 3.99 14.16
C THR A 497 9.75 5.49 14.04
N THR A 498 10.78 6.30 14.30
CA THR A 498 10.66 7.76 14.19
C THR A 498 12.02 8.41 13.94
N ARG A 499 12.00 9.53 13.18
CA ARG A 499 13.13 10.44 13.00
C ARG A 499 13.27 11.41 14.17
N ASP A 500 12.22 11.66 14.92
CA ASP A 500 12.21 12.55 16.08
C ASP A 500 12.33 11.76 17.38
N GLU A 501 13.49 11.86 18.03
CA GLU A 501 13.73 11.20 19.32
C GLU A 501 12.68 11.56 20.39
N ARG A 502 12.18 12.79 20.39
CA ARG A 502 11.14 13.24 21.34
C ARG A 502 9.84 12.48 21.11
N ALA A 503 9.42 12.32 19.85
CA ALA A 503 8.22 11.57 19.49
C ALA A 503 8.30 10.13 20.02
N GLY A 504 9.45 9.48 19.84
CA GLY A 504 9.69 8.12 20.32
C GLY A 504 9.67 8.02 21.85
N ARG A 505 10.39 8.91 22.55
CA ARG A 505 10.46 8.90 24.02
C ARG A 505 9.10 9.17 24.68
N ARG A 506 8.29 10.06 24.09
CA ARG A 506 6.96 10.42 24.63
C ARG A 506 5.98 9.26 24.59
N LEU A 507 6.00 8.44 23.53
CA LEU A 507 5.09 7.30 23.40
C LEU A 507 5.54 6.07 24.23
N CYS A 508 6.84 5.95 24.47
CA CYS A 508 7.43 4.82 25.19
C CYS A 508 7.64 5.10 26.69
N ASP A 509 7.07 6.14 27.30
CA ASP A 509 7.16 6.39 28.76
C ASP A 509 8.61 6.37 29.32
N GLN A 510 9.57 6.89 28.56
CA GLN A 510 11.02 6.88 28.89
C GLN A 510 11.72 5.50 28.86
N ASN A 511 11.06 4.44 28.35
CA ASN A 511 11.63 3.11 28.10
C ASN A 511 12.80 3.12 27.09
N PRO A 512 13.58 2.03 26.99
CA PRO A 512 14.81 2.01 26.21
C PRO A 512 14.59 2.36 24.73
N VAL A 513 15.18 3.48 24.33
CA VAL A 513 15.34 3.86 22.93
C VAL A 513 16.47 3.01 22.33
N VAL A 514 16.25 2.43 21.16
CA VAL A 514 17.31 1.80 20.35
C VAL A 514 17.77 2.82 19.34
N ASP A 515 18.99 3.30 19.57
CA ASP A 515 19.70 4.17 18.67
C ASP A 515 20.32 3.34 17.53
N VAL A 516 19.89 3.59 16.30
CA VAL A 516 20.42 2.95 15.09
C VAL A 516 21.46 3.86 14.44
N GLU A 517 22.67 3.34 14.26
CA GLU A 517 23.78 4.06 13.61
C GLU A 517 23.80 3.88 12.09
N GLY A 518 24.71 4.58 11.39
CA GLY A 518 25.09 4.24 10.01
C GLY A 518 25.56 2.78 9.89
N MET A 519 25.63 2.24 8.68
CA MET A 519 26.19 0.89 8.50
C MET A 519 27.68 0.92 8.86
N THR A 520 28.19 -0.16 9.45
CA THR A 520 29.64 -0.31 9.59
C THR A 520 30.29 -0.42 8.20
N VAL A 521 31.62 -0.26 8.14
CA VAL A 521 32.36 -0.41 6.88
C VAL A 521 32.13 -1.81 6.28
N GLU A 522 32.10 -2.82 7.14
CA GLU A 522 31.87 -4.22 6.77
C GLU A 522 30.44 -4.41 6.24
N GLU A 523 29.43 -3.93 6.96
CA GLU A 523 28.03 -4.03 6.54
C GLU A 523 27.77 -3.30 5.22
N ALA A 524 28.31 -2.08 5.06
CA ALA A 524 28.14 -1.28 3.86
C ALA A 524 28.81 -1.93 2.64
N THR A 525 30.00 -2.53 2.85
CA THR A 525 30.72 -3.28 1.83
C THR A 525 29.93 -4.52 1.41
N GLU A 526 29.41 -5.29 2.37
CA GLU A 526 28.59 -6.49 2.12
C GLU A 526 27.28 -6.13 1.39
N LEU A 527 26.61 -5.04 1.77
CA LEU A 527 25.40 -4.55 1.09
C LEU A 527 25.69 -4.23 -0.38
N PHE A 528 26.80 -3.55 -0.64
CA PHE A 528 27.20 -3.16 -2.00
C PHE A 528 27.56 -4.39 -2.84
N GLN A 529 28.31 -5.33 -2.28
CA GLN A 529 28.69 -6.59 -2.94
C GLN A 529 27.48 -7.45 -3.29
N THR A 530 26.56 -7.62 -2.33
CA THR A 530 25.37 -8.46 -2.49
C THR A 530 24.45 -7.94 -3.60
N LYS A 531 24.26 -6.61 -3.67
CA LYS A 531 23.33 -6.01 -4.64
C LYS A 531 23.93 -5.72 -6.02
N LEU A 532 25.24 -5.41 -6.13
CA LEU A 532 25.86 -5.15 -7.44
C LEU A 532 26.32 -6.43 -8.17
N GLN A 533 26.60 -7.53 -7.45
CA GLN A 533 27.00 -8.83 -8.01
C GLN A 533 28.17 -8.76 -9.04
N GLY A 534 29.20 -7.96 -8.75
CA GLY A 534 30.34 -7.73 -9.65
C GLY A 534 31.71 -7.71 -8.95
N ASN A 535 32.80 -7.79 -9.73
CA ASN A 535 34.16 -7.70 -9.21
C ASN A 535 34.47 -6.25 -8.79
N MET A 536 34.88 -6.05 -7.54
CA MET A 536 34.90 -4.73 -6.92
C MET A 536 36.32 -4.27 -6.60
N ASP A 537 36.67 -3.07 -7.04
CA ASP A 537 37.91 -2.41 -6.66
C ASP A 537 37.74 -1.73 -5.29
N GLU A 538 38.35 -2.30 -4.25
CA GLU A 538 38.30 -1.75 -2.89
C GLU A 538 38.85 -0.32 -2.81
N THR A 539 39.76 0.07 -3.71
CA THR A 539 40.34 1.41 -3.74
C THR A 539 39.33 2.47 -4.16
N VAL A 540 38.30 2.09 -4.92
CA VAL A 540 37.18 2.96 -5.34
C VAL A 540 35.99 2.83 -4.39
N LEU A 541 35.73 1.63 -3.88
CA LEU A 541 34.58 1.35 -3.03
C LEU A 541 34.63 2.13 -1.72
N ARG A 542 35.78 2.17 -1.04
CA ARG A 542 35.89 2.87 0.25
C ARG A 542 35.60 4.37 0.12
N PRO A 543 36.25 5.14 -0.79
CA PRO A 543 35.91 6.55 -1.01
C PRO A 543 34.44 6.76 -1.41
N LEU A 544 33.86 5.84 -2.17
CA LEU A 544 32.44 5.91 -2.55
C LEU A 544 31.52 5.77 -1.32
N LEU A 545 31.75 4.76 -0.48
CA LEU A 545 30.98 4.55 0.74
C LEU A 545 31.16 5.70 1.75
N GLU A 546 32.35 6.29 1.84
CA GLU A 546 32.61 7.49 2.65
C GLU A 546 31.80 8.70 2.16
N ASN A 547 31.70 8.92 0.84
CA ASN A 547 30.91 10.02 0.27
C ASN A 547 29.40 9.78 0.34
N LEU A 548 28.96 8.52 0.36
CA LEU A 548 27.58 8.09 0.63
C LEU A 548 27.31 7.92 2.14
N GLU A 549 28.32 8.19 2.96
CA GLU A 549 28.23 8.27 4.42
C GLU A 549 27.73 6.98 5.08
N TYR A 550 27.99 5.85 4.44
CA TYR A 550 27.56 4.52 4.88
C TYR A 550 26.05 4.42 5.14
N LEU A 551 25.23 5.26 4.49
CA LEU A 551 23.78 5.23 4.62
C LEU A 551 23.18 4.17 3.69
N PRO A 552 22.40 3.19 4.20
CA PRO A 552 21.84 2.12 3.37
C PRO A 552 21.02 2.64 2.19
N LEU A 553 20.29 3.74 2.40
CA LEU A 553 19.49 4.38 1.34
C LEU A 553 20.38 4.97 0.23
N ALA A 554 21.41 5.73 0.61
CA ALA A 554 22.31 6.36 -0.35
C ALA A 554 23.10 5.31 -1.14
N ILE A 555 23.51 4.22 -0.47
CA ILE A 555 24.15 3.06 -1.08
C ILE A 555 23.22 2.37 -2.08
N THR A 556 21.99 2.06 -1.70
CA THR A 556 21.04 1.35 -2.57
C THR A 556 20.67 2.21 -3.79
N GLN A 557 20.50 3.52 -3.61
CA GLN A 557 20.25 4.47 -4.71
C GLN A 557 21.46 4.55 -5.66
N ALA A 558 22.68 4.62 -5.12
CA ALA A 558 23.90 4.61 -5.94
C ALA A 558 24.02 3.32 -6.77
N ILE A 559 23.75 2.16 -6.16
CA ILE A 559 23.77 0.86 -6.86
C ILE A 559 22.72 0.82 -7.97
N ALA A 560 21.49 1.25 -7.67
CA ALA A 560 20.41 1.32 -8.67
C ALA A 560 20.80 2.22 -9.85
N PHE A 561 21.37 3.41 -9.58
CA PHE A 561 21.82 4.33 -10.61
C PHE A 561 22.95 3.75 -11.47
N ILE A 562 23.93 3.08 -10.84
CA ILE A 562 25.04 2.40 -11.53
C ILE A 562 24.50 1.31 -12.46
N LEU A 563 23.55 0.49 -11.99
CA LEU A 563 22.98 -0.61 -12.75
C LEU A 563 22.12 -0.13 -13.92
N GLU A 564 21.26 0.87 -13.70
CA GLU A 564 20.34 1.39 -14.72
C GLU A 564 21.10 2.11 -15.84
N ASN A 565 22.09 2.93 -15.49
CA ASN A 565 22.88 3.71 -16.44
C ASN A 565 24.11 2.98 -16.99
N ARG A 566 24.41 1.78 -16.46
CA ARG A 566 25.56 0.94 -16.87
C ARG A 566 26.90 1.67 -16.82
N ILE A 567 27.12 2.48 -15.79
CA ILE A 567 28.40 3.18 -15.55
C ILE A 567 29.28 2.40 -14.57
N SER A 568 30.56 2.74 -14.49
CA SER A 568 31.45 2.14 -13.47
C SER A 568 31.30 2.82 -12.11
N MET A 569 31.72 2.14 -11.03
CA MET A 569 31.79 2.74 -9.69
C MET A 569 32.70 3.99 -9.67
N ALA A 570 33.79 3.97 -10.43
CA ALA A 570 34.72 5.08 -10.54
C ALA A 570 34.07 6.29 -11.23
N ASP A 571 33.27 6.05 -12.28
CA ASP A 571 32.51 7.11 -12.95
C ASP A 571 31.45 7.71 -12.02
N TYR A 572 30.75 6.88 -11.24
CA TYR A 572 29.79 7.36 -10.26
C TYR A 572 30.46 8.20 -9.17
N LEU A 573 31.59 7.74 -8.61
CA LEU A 573 32.36 8.51 -7.64
C LEU A 573 32.81 9.85 -8.21
N ARG A 574 33.23 9.89 -9.48
CA ARG A 574 33.58 11.14 -10.17
C ARG A 574 32.38 12.10 -10.26
N LEU A 575 31.18 11.61 -10.59
CA LEU A 575 29.96 12.43 -10.61
C LEU A 575 29.57 12.92 -9.21
N LEU A 576 29.71 12.09 -8.19
CA LEU A 576 29.41 12.44 -6.79
C LEU A 576 30.39 13.45 -6.19
N THR A 577 31.57 13.62 -6.80
CA THR A 577 32.64 14.51 -6.31
C THR A 577 32.94 15.70 -7.22
N SER A 578 32.31 15.78 -8.40
CA SER A 578 32.56 16.85 -9.39
C SER A 578 32.07 18.23 -8.95
N GLY A 579 31.07 18.29 -8.06
CA GLY A 579 30.53 19.53 -7.52
C GLY A 579 29.26 19.32 -6.71
N GLU A 580 28.86 20.33 -5.93
CA GLU A 580 27.64 20.26 -5.10
C GLU A 580 26.37 20.14 -5.96
N GLU A 581 26.28 20.88 -7.07
CA GLU A 581 25.11 20.86 -7.95
C GLU A 581 24.89 19.48 -8.60
N GLU A 582 25.94 18.87 -9.16
CA GLU A 582 25.86 17.52 -9.73
C GLU A 582 25.57 16.46 -8.66
N SER A 583 26.16 16.60 -7.47
CA SER A 583 25.85 15.73 -6.34
C SER A 583 24.37 15.81 -5.95
N ILE A 584 23.81 17.02 -5.90
CA ILE A 584 22.40 17.24 -5.57
C ILE A 584 21.51 16.63 -6.65
N LYS A 585 21.81 16.81 -7.94
CA LYS A 585 21.07 16.18 -9.04
C LYS A 585 21.06 14.66 -8.91
N LEU A 586 22.24 14.07 -8.72
CA LEU A 586 22.41 12.62 -8.60
C LEU A 586 21.63 12.04 -7.41
N LEU A 587 21.68 12.70 -6.25
CA LEU A 587 21.01 12.25 -5.03
C LEU A 587 19.51 12.60 -4.97
N SER A 588 19.03 13.42 -5.90
CA SER A 588 17.61 13.79 -6.06
C SER A 588 16.85 12.87 -7.02
N ASP A 589 17.56 12.02 -7.75
CA ASP A 589 16.96 11.07 -8.67
C ASP A 589 16.13 10.02 -7.91
N ASP A 590 14.95 9.70 -8.43
CA ASP A 590 13.91 8.96 -7.70
C ASP A 590 13.78 7.54 -8.25
N LEU A 591 14.79 6.72 -7.97
CA LEU A 591 14.80 5.33 -8.43
C LEU A 591 13.84 4.50 -7.57
N HIS A 592 12.86 3.88 -8.23
CA HIS A 592 11.75 3.19 -7.59
C HIS A 592 12.21 2.01 -6.72
N ASP A 593 11.70 1.91 -5.49
CA ASP A 593 11.94 0.79 -4.58
C ASP A 593 10.61 0.27 -4.04
N GLN A 594 10.23 -0.95 -4.42
CA GLN A 594 8.97 -1.60 -4.02
C GLN A 594 8.84 -1.81 -2.50
N ARG A 595 9.92 -1.62 -1.73
CA ARG A 595 9.95 -1.73 -0.27
C ARG A 595 9.63 -0.42 0.44
N ARG A 596 9.19 0.61 -0.28
CA ARG A 596 8.72 1.88 0.28
C ARG A 596 7.27 2.13 -0.10
N TYR A 597 6.60 2.97 0.69
CA TYR A 597 5.25 3.41 0.34
C TYR A 597 5.29 4.15 -1.01
N SER A 598 4.34 3.83 -1.89
CA SER A 598 4.24 4.40 -3.24
C SER A 598 4.17 5.93 -3.29
N HIS A 599 3.76 6.58 -2.20
CA HIS A 599 3.62 8.03 -2.07
C HIS A 599 4.83 8.70 -1.38
N VAL A 600 5.82 7.94 -0.90
CA VAL A 600 7.02 8.46 -0.23
C VAL A 600 8.17 8.53 -1.24
N PRO A 601 8.91 9.64 -1.33
CA PRO A 601 10.07 9.73 -2.21
C PRO A 601 11.14 8.67 -1.90
N HIS A 602 11.75 8.11 -2.93
CA HIS A 602 12.83 7.10 -2.82
C HIS A 602 14.22 7.77 -2.79
N SER A 603 14.34 8.97 -3.38
CA SER A 603 15.59 9.73 -3.38
C SER A 603 16.03 10.18 -1.97
N VAL A 604 17.34 10.35 -1.78
CA VAL A 604 17.93 10.82 -0.52
C VAL A 604 17.48 12.26 -0.24
N ILE A 605 17.63 13.16 -1.22
CA ILE A 605 17.35 14.60 -1.04
C ILE A 605 15.87 14.86 -0.75
N LYS A 606 14.94 14.24 -1.51
CA LYS A 606 13.50 14.43 -1.25
C LYS A 606 13.07 13.84 0.10
N SER A 607 13.72 12.76 0.53
CA SER A 607 13.46 12.18 1.86
C SER A 607 13.84 13.15 2.98
N PHE A 608 14.97 13.87 2.86
CA PHE A 608 15.39 14.95 3.77
C PHE A 608 14.46 16.16 3.71
N LYS A 609 14.00 16.54 2.51
CA LYS A 609 13.04 17.64 2.33
C LYS A 609 11.78 17.45 3.19
N LEU A 610 11.21 16.25 3.24
CA LEU A 610 10.07 15.97 4.13
C LEU A 610 10.36 16.25 5.61
N SER A 611 11.56 15.89 6.09
CA SER A 611 11.97 16.18 7.48
C SER A 611 12.13 17.69 7.72
N PHE A 612 12.66 18.42 6.74
CA PHE A 612 12.85 19.87 6.85
C PHE A 612 11.53 20.64 6.75
N ASP A 613 10.59 20.17 5.93
CA ASP A 613 9.24 20.73 5.86
C ASP A 613 8.52 20.59 7.20
N LEU A 614 8.61 19.41 7.83
CA LEU A 614 8.07 19.16 9.17
C LEU A 614 8.74 20.06 10.23
N LEU A 615 10.08 20.19 10.17
CA LEU A 615 10.84 21.06 11.07
C LEU A 615 10.44 22.54 10.88
N LYS A 616 10.28 23.03 9.65
CA LYS A 616 9.88 24.41 9.35
C LYS A 616 8.47 24.70 9.84
N GLN A 617 7.55 23.74 9.72
CA GLN A 617 6.17 23.88 10.18
C GLN A 617 6.07 23.92 11.72
N ARG A 618 6.82 23.06 12.42
CA ARG A 618 6.71 22.92 13.88
C ARG A 618 7.64 23.85 14.66
N GLU A 619 8.87 23.98 14.19
CA GLU A 619 9.97 24.62 14.92
C GLU A 619 10.72 25.60 14.00
N PRO A 620 10.05 26.67 13.52
CA PRO A 620 10.56 27.56 12.48
C PRO A 620 11.91 28.18 12.84
N ARG A 621 12.14 28.52 14.12
CA ARG A 621 13.42 29.05 14.60
C ARG A 621 14.57 28.04 14.46
N SER A 622 14.29 26.76 14.63
CA SER A 622 15.25 25.67 14.45
C SER A 622 15.56 25.47 12.97
N ALA A 623 14.54 25.51 12.12
CA ALA A 623 14.71 25.47 10.67
C ALA A 623 15.55 26.66 10.17
N GLU A 624 15.29 27.88 10.64
CA GLU A 624 16.12 29.07 10.33
C GLU A 624 17.58 28.90 10.75
N LEU A 625 17.83 28.33 11.94
CA LEU A 625 19.19 28.03 12.36
C LEU A 625 19.86 27.02 11.42
N LEU A 626 19.19 25.91 11.09
CA LEU A 626 19.72 24.92 10.15
C LEU A 626 20.05 25.54 8.78
N SER A 627 19.15 26.37 8.25
CA SER A 627 19.29 27.05 6.96
C SER A 627 20.53 27.94 6.90
N ARG A 628 20.87 28.62 8.00
CA ARG A 628 22.11 29.42 8.09
C ARG A 628 23.34 28.53 8.15
N LEU A 629 23.32 27.49 8.99
CA LEU A 629 24.47 26.63 9.22
C LEU A 629 24.89 25.84 7.98
N CYS A 630 23.98 25.58 7.03
CA CYS A 630 24.31 24.81 5.83
C CYS A 630 25.33 25.50 4.89
N TYR A 631 25.56 26.81 5.02
CA TYR A 631 26.56 27.54 4.24
C TYR A 631 27.92 27.68 4.92
N LEU A 632 28.05 27.23 6.17
CA LEU A 632 29.31 27.21 6.92
C LEU A 632 30.09 25.92 6.65
N ASP A 633 31.35 25.87 7.08
CA ASP A 633 32.07 24.59 7.16
C ASP A 633 31.28 23.61 8.05
N LYS A 634 31.16 22.37 7.59
CA LYS A 634 30.36 21.32 8.23
C LYS A 634 31.00 20.79 9.51
N HIS A 635 32.28 21.06 9.77
CA HIS A 635 33.00 20.61 10.95
C HIS A 635 33.34 21.77 11.89
N ASN A 636 33.47 21.46 13.18
CA ASN A 636 33.97 22.38 14.22
C ASN A 636 33.21 23.72 14.31
N ILE A 637 31.92 23.76 14.00
CA ILE A 637 31.09 24.97 14.07
C ILE A 637 31.07 25.46 15.52
N PRO A 638 31.66 26.63 15.84
CA PRO A 638 31.74 27.09 17.22
C PRO A 638 30.39 27.68 17.67
N ARG A 639 30.06 27.48 18.96
CA ARG A 639 28.81 27.95 19.58
C ARG A 639 28.43 29.40 19.26
N PRO A 640 29.35 30.38 19.22
CA PRO A 640 29.00 31.77 18.89
C PRO A 640 28.35 31.94 17.52
N LEU A 641 28.63 31.08 16.52
CA LEU A 641 27.99 31.16 15.20
C LEU A 641 26.52 30.72 15.21
N LEU A 642 26.07 30.03 16.27
CA LEU A 642 24.68 29.61 16.40
C LEU A 642 23.82 30.68 17.10
N LEU A 643 24.44 31.62 17.82
CA LEU A 643 23.74 32.64 18.59
C LEU A 643 23.29 33.80 17.68
N ARG A 644 22.09 34.34 17.93
CA ARG A 644 21.60 35.57 17.28
C ARG A 644 21.51 36.66 18.36
N GLY A 645 22.29 37.73 18.24
CA GLY A 645 22.24 38.88 19.17
C GLY A 645 22.51 38.53 20.64
N GLY A 646 23.31 37.49 20.92
CA GLY A 646 23.71 37.13 22.29
C GLY A 646 22.65 36.43 23.16
N GLN A 647 21.56 35.90 22.58
CA GLN A 647 20.58 35.11 23.34
C GLN A 647 21.16 33.76 23.78
N ASP A 648 21.83 33.73 24.92
CA ASP A 648 22.28 32.50 25.59
C ASP A 648 21.25 32.04 26.65
N GLY A 649 21.20 30.73 26.92
CA GLY A 649 20.32 30.14 27.94
C GLY A 649 19.19 29.27 27.39
N VAL A 650 17.99 29.38 27.99
CA VAL A 650 16.87 28.45 27.75
C VAL A 650 16.34 28.53 26.31
N ASP A 651 16.28 29.72 25.73
CA ASP A 651 15.77 29.90 24.37
C ASP A 651 16.72 29.29 23.33
N PHE A 652 18.03 29.39 23.54
CA PHE A 652 19.02 28.69 22.73
C PHE A 652 18.86 27.17 22.82
N ALA A 653 18.67 26.63 24.03
CA ALA A 653 18.42 25.21 24.23
C ALA A 653 17.11 24.75 23.54
N LYS A 654 16.06 25.59 23.51
CA LYS A 654 14.81 25.32 22.80
C LYS A 654 14.98 25.29 21.28
N VAL A 655 15.82 26.15 20.71
CA VAL A 655 16.10 26.16 19.26
C VAL A 655 17.02 25.01 18.84
N LEU A 656 18.02 24.68 19.67
CA LEU A 656 18.96 23.60 19.38
C LEU A 656 18.33 22.22 19.59
N GLY A 657 17.39 22.13 20.53
CA GLY A 657 16.76 20.88 20.93
C GLY A 657 16.10 20.10 19.77
N PRO A 658 15.24 20.71 18.92
CA PRO A 658 14.69 20.07 17.74
C PRO A 658 15.77 19.58 16.76
N LEU A 659 16.80 20.39 16.48
CA LEU A 659 17.88 20.00 15.57
C LEU A 659 18.65 18.77 16.08
N LYS A 660 18.81 18.65 17.40
CA LYS A 660 19.36 17.46 18.04
C LYS A 660 18.41 16.27 18.04
N SER A 661 17.11 16.53 18.17
CA SER A 661 16.06 15.51 18.19
C SER A 661 15.88 14.83 16.84
N PHE A 662 15.89 15.63 15.76
CA PHE A 662 15.90 15.18 14.36
C PHE A 662 17.29 14.69 13.90
N ARG A 663 18.30 14.76 14.78
CA ARG A 663 19.69 14.32 14.51
C ARG A 663 20.34 15.03 13.31
N LEU A 664 20.07 16.32 13.14
CA LEU A 664 20.59 17.15 12.05
C LEU A 664 21.91 17.85 12.40
N LEU A 665 22.17 18.04 13.70
CA LEU A 665 23.41 18.59 14.24
C LEU A 665 23.95 17.71 15.36
N ASN A 666 25.26 17.47 15.34
CA ASN A 666 25.98 16.82 16.42
C ASN A 666 26.67 17.88 17.26
N ALA A 667 26.70 17.66 18.58
CA ALA A 667 27.38 18.53 19.53
C ALA A 667 28.48 17.73 20.23
N ASP A 668 29.62 18.37 20.44
CA ASP A 668 30.69 17.79 21.26
C ASP A 668 30.27 17.70 22.74
N LYS A 669 31.03 16.95 23.54
CA LYS A 669 30.71 16.78 24.97
C LYS A 669 30.68 18.10 25.76
N SER A 670 31.43 19.11 25.30
CA SER A 670 31.50 20.42 25.97
C SER A 670 30.44 21.43 25.49
N TRP A 671 29.64 21.09 24.48
CA TRP A 671 28.64 21.96 23.86
C TRP A 671 29.23 23.28 23.34
N GLN A 672 30.47 23.24 22.88
CA GLN A 672 31.19 24.37 22.31
C GLN A 672 31.39 24.23 20.81
N LYS A 673 31.40 22.98 20.31
CA LYS A 673 31.63 22.67 18.89
C LYS A 673 30.52 21.78 18.35
N PHE A 674 30.11 22.07 17.13
CA PHE A 674 29.04 21.36 16.44
C PHE A 674 29.51 20.86 15.08
N ASP A 675 29.01 19.71 14.67
CA ASP A 675 29.25 19.15 13.35
C ASP A 675 27.93 18.91 12.62
N MET A 676 27.90 19.23 11.34
CA MET A 676 26.82 18.95 10.41
C MET A 676 27.25 17.87 9.43
N HIS A 677 26.28 17.05 9.03
CA HIS A 677 26.50 16.02 8.03
C HIS A 677 26.60 16.59 6.61
N ARG A 678 27.43 16.03 5.72
CA ARG A 678 27.49 16.49 4.31
C ARG A 678 26.16 16.26 3.59
N LEU A 679 25.51 15.09 3.71
CA LEU A 679 24.19 14.89 3.10
C LEU A 679 23.11 15.79 3.72
N VAL A 680 23.16 16.09 5.02
CA VAL A 680 22.25 17.07 5.65
C VAL A 680 22.49 18.46 5.04
N GLN A 681 23.74 18.86 4.91
CA GLN A 681 24.13 20.15 4.34
C GLN A 681 23.67 20.29 2.88
N LEU A 682 23.99 19.30 2.02
CA LEU A 682 23.56 19.28 0.62
C LEU A 682 22.05 19.27 0.47
N SER A 683 21.36 18.47 1.29
CA SER A 683 19.90 18.40 1.27
C SER A 683 19.26 19.71 1.73
N THR A 684 19.85 20.39 2.72
CA THR A 684 19.35 21.70 3.21
C THR A 684 19.51 22.76 2.12
N LYS A 685 20.64 22.79 1.41
CA LYS A 685 20.85 23.69 0.27
C LYS A 685 19.84 23.44 -0.85
N ALA A 686 19.65 22.18 -1.25
CA ALA A 686 18.66 21.80 -2.27
C ALA A 686 17.22 22.15 -1.85
N TRP A 687 16.90 21.98 -0.56
CA TRP A 687 15.64 22.36 0.03
C TRP A 687 15.41 23.88 -0.06
N LEU A 688 16.38 24.69 0.38
CA LEU A 688 16.31 26.16 0.31
C LEU A 688 16.18 26.68 -1.12
N ASP A 689 16.88 26.07 -2.08
CA ASP A 689 16.74 26.42 -3.49
C ASP A 689 15.33 26.12 -4.02
N SER A 690 14.68 25.05 -3.55
CA SER A 690 13.28 24.77 -3.91
C SER A 690 12.27 25.79 -3.35
N TYR A 691 12.63 26.52 -2.29
CA TYR A 691 11.86 27.63 -1.72
C TYR A 691 12.32 29.01 -2.20
N LYS A 692 13.38 29.08 -3.02
CA LYS A 692 14.06 30.34 -3.43
C LYS A 692 14.54 31.18 -2.24
N GLU A 693 14.90 30.54 -1.13
CA GLU A 693 15.35 31.21 0.10
C GLU A 693 16.87 31.17 0.28
N SER A 694 17.64 30.59 -0.65
CA SER A 694 19.09 30.40 -0.51
C SER A 694 19.85 31.71 -0.32
N VAL A 695 19.55 32.72 -1.14
CA VAL A 695 20.20 34.05 -1.10
C VAL A 695 20.01 34.73 0.27
N LYS A 696 18.83 34.61 0.85
CA LYS A 696 18.52 35.14 2.20
C LYS A 696 19.44 34.50 3.25
N TYR A 697 19.53 33.17 3.26
CA TYR A 697 20.30 32.48 4.29
C TYR A 697 21.82 32.52 4.08
N ILE A 698 22.32 32.71 2.85
CA ILE A 698 23.72 33.04 2.60
C ILE A 698 24.08 34.38 3.26
N ALA A 699 23.24 35.41 3.09
CA ALA A 699 23.44 36.71 3.71
C ALA A 699 23.37 36.64 5.25
N GLU A 700 22.44 35.86 5.81
CA GLU A 700 22.36 35.68 7.27
C GLU A 700 23.58 34.92 7.84
N ALA A 701 24.07 33.89 7.13
CA ALA A 701 25.27 33.16 7.54
C ALA A 701 26.53 34.04 7.49
N LEU A 702 26.64 34.91 6.47
CA LEU A 702 27.68 35.92 6.35
C LEU A 702 27.69 36.85 7.57
N LYS A 703 26.53 37.41 7.92
CA LYS A 703 26.39 38.29 9.11
C LYS A 703 26.80 37.58 10.40
N SER A 704 26.42 36.31 10.59
CA SER A 704 26.81 35.54 11.79
C SER A 704 28.33 35.32 11.92
N VAL A 705 29.05 35.11 10.81
CA VAL A 705 30.52 34.98 10.85
C VAL A 705 31.20 36.31 11.19
N LEU A 706 30.71 37.42 10.62
CA LEU A 706 31.25 38.76 10.90
C LEU A 706 30.97 39.18 12.35
N GLU A 707 29.75 38.98 12.84
CA GLU A 707 29.39 39.24 14.26
C GLU A 707 30.31 38.46 15.22
N ALA A 708 30.54 37.16 14.96
CA ALA A 708 31.45 36.35 15.78
C ALA A 708 32.91 36.84 15.73
N SER A 709 33.35 37.36 14.58
CA SER A 709 34.66 37.99 14.43
C SER A 709 34.79 39.25 15.31
N HIS A 710 33.76 40.10 15.34
CA HIS A 710 33.75 41.29 16.20
C HIS A 710 33.75 40.95 17.69
N TYR A 711 32.99 39.93 18.11
CA TYR A 711 33.02 39.46 19.51
C TYR A 711 34.40 38.93 19.92
N HIS A 712 35.11 38.27 19.01
CA HIS A 712 36.49 37.87 19.23
C HIS A 712 37.43 39.08 19.38
N GLN A 713 37.29 40.10 18.52
CA GLN A 713 38.09 41.34 18.59
C GLN A 713 37.88 42.11 19.91
N GLN A 714 36.68 42.06 20.49
CA GLN A 714 36.37 42.69 21.77
C GLN A 714 36.85 41.89 23.00
N GLY A 715 37.57 40.78 22.79
CA GLY A 715 38.09 39.93 23.88
C GLY A 715 37.01 39.12 24.61
N GLN A 716 35.82 39.00 24.02
CA GLN A 716 34.66 38.35 24.66
C GLN A 716 34.59 36.85 24.35
N CYS A 717 35.49 36.31 23.52
CA CYS A 717 35.54 34.89 23.17
C CYS A 717 36.97 34.32 23.11
N ARG A 718 37.11 32.98 23.25
CA ARG A 718 38.38 32.24 23.12
C ARG A 718 38.96 32.40 21.70
N ASP A 719 40.23 32.02 21.48
CA ASP A 719 40.83 32.08 20.13
C ASP A 719 40.05 31.20 19.14
N LEU A 720 39.23 31.83 18.30
CA LEU A 720 38.32 31.23 17.31
C LEU A 720 38.79 31.47 15.87
N ARG A 721 39.96 32.11 15.71
CA ARG A 721 40.45 32.58 14.41
C ARG A 721 40.62 31.44 13.39
N PRO A 722 41.19 30.27 13.74
CA PRO A 722 41.31 29.17 12.79
C PRO A 722 39.95 28.65 12.31
N GLU A 723 38.98 28.51 13.21
CA GLU A 723 37.64 28.05 12.89
C GLU A 723 36.85 29.06 12.03
N LEU A 724 36.94 30.37 12.33
CA LEU A 724 36.29 31.39 11.51
C LEU A 724 36.83 31.43 10.07
N GLN A 725 38.11 31.10 9.87
CA GLN A 725 38.70 31.01 8.52
C GLN A 725 38.17 29.84 7.69
N SER A 726 37.91 28.68 8.29
CA SER A 726 37.29 27.56 7.55
C SER A 726 35.85 27.86 7.17
N HIS A 727 35.07 28.45 8.09
CA HIS A 727 33.69 28.83 7.79
C HIS A 727 33.62 29.96 6.76
N GLY A 728 34.55 30.93 6.81
CA GLY A 728 34.63 31.97 5.80
C GLY A 728 34.95 31.45 4.39
N GLU A 729 35.78 30.41 4.28
CA GLU A 729 36.06 29.76 2.99
C GLU A 729 34.84 29.06 2.40
N ALA A 730 34.07 28.37 3.24
CA ALA A 730 32.82 27.73 2.83
C ALA A 730 31.80 28.78 2.32
N LEU A 731 31.72 29.93 2.99
CA LEU A 731 30.85 31.04 2.59
C LEU A 731 31.29 31.69 1.27
N LEU A 732 32.60 31.94 1.07
CA LEU A 732 33.11 32.57 -0.14
C LEU A 732 32.74 31.81 -1.42
N LYS A 733 32.58 30.48 -1.36
CA LYS A 733 32.10 29.69 -2.52
C LYS A 733 30.67 30.05 -2.95
N ASN A 734 29.87 30.64 -2.05
CA ASN A 734 28.46 30.96 -2.25
C ASN A 734 28.20 32.46 -2.43
N THR A 735 29.18 33.34 -2.16
CA THR A 735 29.01 34.80 -2.29
C THR A 735 28.79 35.29 -3.73
N PRO A 736 29.31 34.66 -4.80
CA PRO A 736 28.95 35.06 -6.17
C PRO A 736 27.45 34.91 -6.43
N LYS A 737 26.84 33.79 -6.00
CA LYS A 737 25.40 33.55 -6.11
C LYS A 737 24.58 34.62 -5.37
N LEU A 738 25.04 35.08 -4.20
CA LEU A 738 24.41 36.18 -3.44
C LEU A 738 24.46 37.50 -4.22
N LEU A 739 25.64 37.88 -4.71
CA LEU A 739 25.85 39.17 -5.38
C LEU A 739 25.15 39.23 -6.74
N ASP A 740 25.25 38.17 -7.54
CA ASP A 740 24.62 38.10 -8.87
C ASP A 740 23.09 38.15 -8.78
N ASN A 741 22.51 37.43 -7.81
CA ASN A 741 21.07 37.47 -7.59
C ASN A 741 20.59 38.85 -7.11
N ARG A 742 21.26 39.46 -6.12
CA ARG A 742 20.91 40.82 -5.64
C ARG A 742 21.06 41.88 -6.74
N ALA A 743 22.14 41.80 -7.54
CA ALA A 743 22.35 42.69 -8.66
C ALA A 743 21.25 42.55 -9.73
N THR A 744 20.76 41.33 -9.95
CA THR A 744 19.68 41.06 -10.92
C THR A 744 18.31 41.49 -10.41
N GLU A 745 18.00 41.24 -9.13
CA GLU A 745 16.67 41.50 -8.56
C GLU A 745 16.48 42.95 -8.06
N LEU A 746 17.50 43.53 -7.42
CA LEU A 746 17.45 44.85 -6.79
C LEU A 746 18.25 45.92 -7.54
N GLY A 747 19.24 45.50 -8.34
CA GLY A 747 20.19 46.38 -9.01
C GLY A 747 21.50 46.56 -8.25
N ASN A 748 22.55 46.94 -8.98
CA ASN A 748 23.90 47.09 -8.45
C ASN A 748 24.05 48.22 -7.41
N CYS A 749 23.22 49.25 -7.48
CA CYS A 749 23.30 50.42 -6.60
C CYS A 749 22.27 50.39 -5.45
N HIS A 750 21.52 49.29 -5.30
CA HIS A 750 20.57 49.16 -4.21
C HIS A 750 21.31 49.04 -2.86
N SER A 751 20.78 49.65 -1.80
CA SER A 751 21.39 49.66 -0.45
C SER A 751 21.83 48.27 0.02
N ASP A 752 20.97 47.28 -0.14
CA ASP A 752 21.22 45.91 0.31
C ASP A 752 22.30 45.22 -0.53
N THR A 753 22.40 45.53 -1.82
CA THR A 753 23.47 45.01 -2.69
C THR A 753 24.82 45.56 -2.24
N LEU A 754 24.86 46.86 -1.94
CA LEU A 754 26.06 47.55 -1.46
C LEU A 754 26.48 47.06 -0.06
N GLU A 755 25.53 46.87 0.86
CA GLU A 755 25.80 46.28 2.18
C GLU A 755 26.39 44.88 2.06
N ALA A 756 25.85 44.03 1.16
CA ALA A 756 26.41 42.70 0.91
C ALA A 756 27.83 42.76 0.30
N MET A 757 28.10 43.71 -0.60
CA MET A 757 29.47 43.88 -1.13
C MET A 757 30.44 44.28 -0.01
N ALA A 758 30.04 45.17 0.89
CA ALA A 758 30.84 45.54 2.06
C ALA A 758 31.06 44.34 3.01
N ASP A 759 30.03 43.54 3.28
CA ASP A 759 30.15 42.31 4.08
C ASP A 759 31.11 41.28 3.44
N VAL A 760 31.07 41.13 2.10
CA VAL A 760 31.98 40.24 1.37
C VAL A 760 33.42 40.77 1.40
N ALA A 761 33.62 42.09 1.35
CA ALA A 761 34.95 42.69 1.49
C ALA A 761 35.54 42.42 2.89
N GLU A 762 34.73 42.52 3.93
CA GLU A 762 35.14 42.18 5.30
C GLU A 762 35.51 40.69 5.43
N LEU A 763 34.75 39.80 4.77
CA LEU A 763 35.06 38.37 4.72
C LEU A 763 36.39 38.06 4.02
N PHE A 764 36.72 38.78 2.93
CA PHE A 764 38.03 38.66 2.29
C PHE A 764 39.16 39.09 3.22
N ASN A 765 38.98 40.17 4.00
CA ASN A 765 39.94 40.59 5.02
C ASN A 765 40.15 39.51 6.10
N LEU A 766 39.08 38.84 6.54
CA LEU A 766 39.16 37.72 7.50
C LEU A 766 40.00 36.54 6.95
N LYS A 767 39.94 36.32 5.63
CA LYS A 767 40.73 35.30 4.91
C LYS A 767 42.12 35.78 4.46
N LEU A 768 42.51 37.01 4.79
CA LEU A 768 43.78 37.63 4.37
C LEU A 768 43.92 37.77 2.85
N MET A 769 42.80 37.85 2.12
CA MET A 769 42.72 38.12 0.68
C MET A 769 42.63 39.62 0.44
N ILE A 770 43.74 40.33 0.70
CA ILE A 770 43.75 41.80 0.83
C ILE A 770 43.40 42.51 -0.49
N GLU A 771 43.87 42.01 -1.63
CA GLU A 771 43.62 42.65 -2.93
C GLU A 771 42.17 42.48 -3.39
N GLU A 772 41.58 41.31 -3.14
CA GLU A 772 40.16 41.05 -3.36
C GLU A 772 39.27 41.87 -2.41
N ALA A 773 39.68 42.02 -1.15
CA ALA A 773 39.00 42.87 -0.17
C ALA A 773 39.01 44.34 -0.62
N LYS A 774 40.17 44.88 -1.01
CA LYS A 774 40.31 46.26 -1.55
C LYS A 774 39.43 46.46 -2.78
N THR A 775 39.47 45.52 -3.72
CA THR A 775 38.69 45.61 -4.96
C THR A 775 37.19 45.62 -4.68
N MET A 776 36.72 44.74 -3.79
CA MET A 776 35.31 44.65 -3.43
C MET A 776 34.84 45.88 -2.63
N ALA A 777 35.62 46.32 -1.64
CA ALA A 777 35.30 47.51 -0.85
C ALA A 777 35.28 48.79 -1.70
N TYR A 778 36.26 48.95 -2.61
CA TYR A 778 36.31 50.10 -3.52
C TYR A 778 35.08 50.12 -4.44
N ARG A 779 34.69 48.96 -4.98
CA ARG A 779 33.50 48.85 -5.81
C ARG A 779 32.22 49.19 -5.04
N ALA A 780 32.07 48.71 -3.81
CA ALA A 780 30.92 49.03 -2.96
C ALA A 780 30.82 50.53 -2.67
N TRP A 781 31.95 51.14 -2.28
CA TRP A 781 32.01 52.56 -1.95
C TRP A 781 31.77 53.46 -3.17
N MET A 782 32.41 53.16 -4.31
CA MET A 782 32.23 53.92 -5.55
C MET A 782 30.76 53.92 -6.00
N LEU A 783 30.08 52.77 -5.91
CA LEU A 783 28.66 52.67 -6.26
C LEU A 783 27.73 53.33 -5.22
N SER A 784 28.16 53.46 -3.95
CA SER A 784 27.36 54.11 -2.91
C SER A 784 27.39 55.64 -2.97
N ILE A 785 28.49 56.26 -3.42
CA ILE A 785 28.64 57.72 -3.46
C ILE A 785 27.58 58.39 -4.34
N ASP A 786 27.24 57.76 -5.46
CA ASP A 786 26.33 58.36 -6.44
C ASP A 786 24.84 58.18 -6.07
N VAL A 787 24.54 57.34 -5.07
CA VAL A 787 23.16 56.82 -4.85
C VAL A 787 22.70 56.90 -3.39
N LEU A 788 23.60 56.99 -2.40
CA LEU A 788 23.28 57.02 -0.98
C LEU A 788 23.88 58.25 -0.29
N ASP A 789 23.14 58.83 0.66
CA ASP A 789 23.65 59.89 1.54
C ASP A 789 24.76 59.38 2.46
N GLU A 790 25.68 60.27 2.87
CA GLU A 790 26.81 59.95 3.78
C GLU A 790 26.35 59.41 5.15
N ASP A 791 25.11 59.73 5.55
CA ASP A 791 24.51 59.23 6.80
C ASP A 791 23.88 57.83 6.66
N HIS A 792 23.77 57.30 5.43
CA HIS A 792 23.16 56.00 5.19
C HIS A 792 24.04 54.85 5.73
N PRO A 793 23.49 53.86 6.47
CA PRO A 793 24.28 52.79 7.08
C PRO A 793 25.16 52.00 6.09
N ALA A 794 24.63 51.70 4.91
CA ALA A 794 25.37 51.00 3.85
C ALA A 794 26.53 51.83 3.27
N TRP A 795 26.38 53.16 3.21
CA TRP A 795 27.44 54.07 2.77
C TRP A 795 28.58 54.08 3.78
N ARG A 796 28.26 54.32 5.07
CA ARG A 796 29.25 54.35 6.16
C ARG A 796 30.01 53.03 6.29
N LYS A 797 29.30 51.91 6.14
CA LYS A 797 29.92 50.58 6.18
C LYS A 797 30.88 50.37 5.02
N SER A 798 30.51 50.77 3.81
CA SER A 798 31.37 50.66 2.62
C SER A 798 32.63 51.53 2.74
N GLU A 799 32.49 52.75 3.27
CA GLU A 799 33.62 53.64 3.56
C GLU A 799 34.56 53.05 4.62
N GLN A 800 34.00 52.54 5.72
CA GLN A 800 34.79 51.93 6.78
C GLN A 800 35.58 50.71 6.27
N GLN A 801 34.95 49.82 5.51
CA GLN A 801 35.64 48.63 4.97
C GLN A 801 36.73 49.01 3.95
N LEU A 802 36.54 50.09 3.19
CA LEU A 802 37.58 50.61 2.30
C LEU A 802 38.76 51.18 3.09
N ALA A 803 38.49 51.97 4.14
CA ALA A 803 39.52 52.49 5.03
C ALA A 803 40.31 51.37 5.70
N ASP A 804 39.63 50.33 6.20
CA ASP A 804 40.25 49.16 6.83
C ASP A 804 41.09 48.35 5.83
N ALA A 805 40.63 48.17 4.59
CA ALA A 805 41.37 47.49 3.53
C ALA A 805 42.59 48.30 3.03
N MET A 806 42.53 49.63 3.06
CA MET A 806 43.64 50.52 2.65
C MET A 806 44.68 50.78 3.75
N ALA A 807 44.31 50.61 5.03
CA ALA A 807 45.18 50.97 6.16
C ALA A 807 46.40 50.04 6.36
N ASP A 808 46.64 49.04 5.49
CA ASP A 808 47.67 48.00 5.64
C ASP A 808 47.73 47.44 7.08
N LYS A 809 46.58 47.40 7.76
CA LYS A 809 46.43 46.70 9.02
C LYS A 809 46.08 45.26 8.65
N PRO A 810 47.01 44.30 8.66
CA PRO A 810 46.57 42.93 8.87
C PRO A 810 45.73 42.94 10.15
N PHE A 811 44.73 42.07 10.24
CA PHE A 811 43.87 41.81 11.41
C PHE A 811 44.72 41.56 12.70
N VAL A 812 45.34 42.61 13.22
CA VAL A 812 46.40 42.70 14.22
C VAL A 812 46.29 44.11 14.82
N ALA A 813 45.23 44.32 15.60
CA ALA A 813 45.18 45.42 16.55
C ALA A 813 44.58 44.86 17.85
N GLY A 814 45.37 44.03 18.51
CA GLY A 814 45.01 43.34 19.74
C GLY A 814 46.20 42.69 20.42
N TYR A 815 47.33 43.39 20.50
CA TYR A 815 48.41 43.07 21.43
C TYR A 815 48.87 44.36 22.10
N LYS A 816 48.24 44.64 23.24
CA LYS A 816 48.91 45.06 24.47
C LYS A 816 48.23 44.40 25.64
#